data_AF-A0A8T2XU85-F1
#
_entry.id   AF-A0A8T2XU85-F1
#
_cell.length_a   1.000
_cell.length_b   1.000
_cell.length_c   1.000
_cell.angle_alpha   90.00
_cell.angle_beta   90.00
_cell.angle_gamma   90.00
#
_symmetry.space_group_name_H-M   'P 1'
#
loop_
_entity.id
_entity.type
_entity.pdbx_description
1 polymer ?
#
loop_
_entity_poly.entity_id
_entity_poly.type
_entity_poly.pdbx_seq_one_letter_code
_entity_poly.pdbx_strand_id
1 'polypeptide(L)'
;MALCFSINATTLPQHHHGKVNYRSNKKCLESVRNLVKKTRVASVVSAPQESLQKGNWVKLICGASFEDVVDVRNLSLVYTLAGVDCIDCAADASIVNAVNEGIGAAREIVYLRKPWVMISVNDDEDLHFRKAEFDPEECPLDCSRPCETICPASAISLQQHQSTTELSHGTETLNVLKGGVITERCYGCGRCFPVCPYDKIRMAMYTRDAAATAELLKRNDVDAIEIHTGGRQTAPFEGLWNDLGNSTGYLKLVAVSLPYAGDSTISSMNTIYTMMEPHLPCLNLWQLDGRPMSGDIGRGATRESIAFAACLAAVKDKPRGFFQLAGGTNAHTVEGLKKEGLFQTTLIAENSKDNRPMPTSLASSHALIGGIAYGGYARKIVGRVLSSMRSQHGLVHIEDYPEHLLQALANALDLVGTVKCYDPWKELPSVAGIINPGAEGFQKLFFGQEEIAIPVHSTVEAACTAHPTAEVFINFASFRSAAASSMAALKQPTVRVVAIIAEGIPEADTKQLIAYARANNKVVIGPATVGGIQAGAFKIGETAGTIDNIIACKLYRTGSVGFVSKSGGMSNELYNAIARVTDGIYEGIAIGGDVFPGSTLSDHVKIMVVLVELGGRDEYSLVEALKQGKVNKPVVAWVSGTCARLFKSKVQFGHAGAKSGGEMESAQAKNQALKDAGAVVPTSYEAFETAIKETFEKLVDEGKITPVKEFTPPQIPEDLNIAIKSGKVRAPTHIISTISDERGEEPCYAGVPMSSIVEQGYGVGDVISPLWLKRSLPRYCTHFMEFNVALLALFHYPLGFDMHLEAVVGLAASFTDTYDLNQICIMLCADHGPCVSGAHNTIVTARAGKDLVSSLVSGLLTIGPRFGGAIDDASRYFKDAYDKGLTPYEFVEGMKKKGIRVPRIGHSETYTLSKANNLVLNIDGAIGSLFLDLLAGSRMFTKPEIEEIVGIGYLNGLFLLARSIGLIGGGSRDPPARMSGRDHRVPLQICASICYINAASDPTIDFCFGHTFDQKRLKQPLYRHPWEDVLYTK
;
A
#
# COMPACT_ATOMS: atom_id res chain seq x y z
N MET A 1 15.84 -9.13 0.91
CA MET A 1 15.45 -9.23 2.33
C MET A 1 14.88 -7.88 2.71
N ALA A 2 13.57 -7.82 2.92
CA ALA A 2 12.81 -6.60 3.14
C ALA A 2 12.75 -6.26 4.65
N LEU A 3 12.93 -4.99 5.00
CA LEU A 3 12.68 -4.45 6.35
C LEU A 3 11.22 -3.96 6.39
N CYS A 4 10.48 -4.17 7.48
CA CYS A 4 9.04 -3.80 7.55
C CYS A 4 8.75 -2.83 8.70
N PHE A 5 7.89 -1.84 8.44
CA PHE A 5 7.37 -0.86 9.41
C PHE A 5 5.99 -1.24 9.89
N SER A 6 5.65 -1.10 11.18
CA SER A 6 4.30 -1.44 11.67
C SER A 6 3.52 -0.34 12.44
N ILE A 7 2.19 -0.40 12.35
CA ILE A 7 1.17 0.38 13.08
C ILE A 7 0.49 -0.52 14.13
N ASN A 8 0.25 0.01 15.33
CA ASN A 8 -0.48 -0.67 16.41
C ASN A 8 -2.01 -0.58 16.22
N ALA A 9 -2.71 -1.70 16.42
CA ALA A 9 -4.16 -1.76 16.56
C ALA A 9 -4.55 -2.02 18.03
N THR A 10 -5.35 -1.13 18.62
CA THR A 10 -5.98 -1.33 19.94
C THR A 10 -7.40 -1.84 19.74
N THR A 11 -7.71 -3.05 20.24
CA THR A 11 -9.05 -3.62 20.30
C THR A 11 -9.71 -3.30 21.66
N LEU A 12 -10.99 -2.89 21.67
CA LEU A 12 -11.83 -2.77 22.86
C LEU A 12 -13.03 -3.75 22.76
N PRO A 13 -13.57 -4.26 23.89
CA PRO A 13 -14.54 -5.36 23.93
C PRO A 13 -15.94 -4.97 23.44
N GLN A 14 -16.65 -5.95 22.87
CA GLN A 14 -18.08 -5.85 22.56
C GLN A 14 -18.96 -5.87 23.82
N HIS A 15 -20.06 -5.11 23.73
CA HIS A 15 -21.15 -4.90 24.69
C HIS A 15 -21.42 -6.01 25.72
N HIS A 16 -21.36 -5.65 27.01
CA HIS A 16 -22.15 -6.29 28.06
C HIS A 16 -22.68 -5.26 29.07
N HIS A 17 -24.00 -5.23 29.25
CA HIS A 17 -24.68 -4.51 30.32
C HIS A 17 -24.33 -5.14 31.68
N GLY A 18 -23.61 -4.42 32.54
CA GLY A 18 -23.35 -4.82 33.92
C GLY A 18 -23.07 -3.61 34.82
N LYS A 19 -23.88 -3.43 35.86
CA LYS A 19 -23.73 -2.39 36.89
C LYS A 19 -22.44 -2.60 37.70
N VAL A 20 -21.49 -1.66 37.72
CA VAL A 20 -20.34 -1.70 38.65
C VAL A 20 -19.86 -0.31 39.09
N ASN A 21 -19.41 -0.28 40.35
CA ASN A 21 -18.97 0.79 41.24
C ASN A 21 -17.97 1.84 40.74
N TYR A 22 -18.19 3.06 41.23
CA TYR A 22 -17.37 4.27 41.09
C TYR A 22 -16.03 4.17 41.87
N ARG A 23 -14.90 4.16 41.14
CA ARG A 23 -13.63 4.83 41.54
C ARG A 23 -12.57 4.77 40.43
N SER A 24 -12.08 5.96 40.03
CA SER A 24 -10.91 6.29 39.16
C SER A 24 -11.21 6.77 37.72
N ASN A 25 -11.57 8.06 37.57
CA ASN A 25 -11.86 8.75 36.29
C ASN A 25 -10.70 8.81 35.28
N LYS A 26 -9.43 8.57 35.66
CA LYS A 26 -8.28 8.70 34.75
C LYS A 26 -8.07 7.52 33.78
N LYS A 27 -8.53 6.31 34.11
CA LYS A 27 -8.35 5.12 33.24
C LYS A 27 -9.31 5.06 32.06
N CYS A 28 -10.45 5.73 32.15
CA CYS A 28 -11.57 5.56 31.22
C CYS A 28 -11.50 6.54 30.02
N LEU A 29 -10.83 7.70 30.18
CA LEU A 29 -10.50 8.61 29.06
C LEU A 29 -9.48 8.01 28.06
N GLU A 30 -8.75 6.96 28.45
CA GLU A 30 -7.81 6.29 27.55
C GLU A 30 -8.52 5.62 26.36
N SER A 31 -9.72 5.09 26.57
CA SER A 31 -10.57 4.53 25.50
C SER A 31 -10.96 5.60 24.48
N VAL A 32 -11.28 6.81 24.94
CA VAL A 32 -11.59 7.97 24.09
C VAL A 32 -10.36 8.37 23.27
N ARG A 33 -9.17 8.47 23.91
CA ARG A 33 -7.91 8.75 23.21
C ARG A 33 -7.58 7.72 22.14
N ASN A 34 -7.76 6.44 22.47
CA ASN A 34 -7.50 5.33 21.57
C ASN A 34 -8.43 5.37 20.35
N LEU A 35 -9.71 5.67 20.54
CA LEU A 35 -10.66 5.78 19.44
C LEU A 35 -10.30 6.92 18.49
N VAL A 36 -9.96 8.10 19.01
CA VAL A 36 -9.53 9.25 18.18
C VAL A 36 -8.24 8.93 17.41
N LYS A 37 -7.25 8.31 18.07
CA LYS A 37 -5.99 7.89 17.43
C LYS A 37 -6.21 6.85 16.33
N LYS A 38 -7.01 5.82 16.60
CA LYS A 38 -7.34 4.75 15.64
C LYS A 38 -7.98 5.32 14.38
N THR A 39 -8.88 6.29 14.57
CA THR A 39 -9.66 6.87 13.47
C THR A 39 -8.87 7.87 12.61
N ARG A 40 -7.63 8.22 13.00
CA ARG A 40 -6.75 9.19 12.29
C ARG A 40 -7.50 10.46 11.88
N VAL A 41 -8.22 11.04 12.84
CA VAL A 41 -9.08 12.21 12.60
C VAL A 41 -8.26 13.32 11.90
N ALA A 42 -8.65 13.66 10.67
CA ALA A 42 -7.88 14.54 9.78
C ALA A 42 -7.66 15.95 10.34
N SER A 43 -8.43 16.36 11.36
CA SER A 43 -8.25 17.62 12.08
C SER A 43 -6.87 17.76 12.72
N VAL A 44 -6.08 16.68 12.84
CA VAL A 44 -4.67 16.73 13.29
C VAL A 44 -3.71 17.21 12.18
N VAL A 45 -4.05 17.02 10.91
CA VAL A 45 -3.11 17.14 9.78
C VAL A 45 -3.41 18.33 8.86
N SER A 46 -4.68 18.73 8.68
CA SER A 46 -5.08 19.76 7.70
C SER A 46 -5.68 21.05 8.28
N ALA A 47 -5.44 22.18 7.60
CA ALA A 47 -6.08 23.47 7.89
C ALA A 47 -7.62 23.44 7.60
N PRO A 48 -8.53 24.24 8.21
CA PRO A 48 -9.96 24.20 7.86
C PRO A 48 -10.16 24.69 6.43
N GLN A 49 -9.39 25.71 6.06
CA GLN A 49 -9.26 26.20 4.70
C GLN A 49 -8.87 25.09 3.73
N GLU A 50 -7.91 24.23 4.10
CA GLU A 50 -7.53 23.09 3.28
C GLU A 50 -8.67 22.07 3.17
N SER A 51 -9.44 21.88 4.25
CA SER A 51 -10.62 21.01 4.21
C SER A 51 -11.70 21.51 3.24
N LEU A 52 -11.93 22.84 3.18
CA LEU A 52 -12.82 23.47 2.19
C LEU A 52 -12.33 23.25 0.76
N GLN A 53 -11.03 23.40 0.53
CA GLN A 53 -10.42 23.18 -0.78
C GLN A 53 -10.51 21.72 -1.23
N LYS A 54 -10.41 20.78 -0.29
CA LYS A 54 -10.40 19.34 -0.53
C LYS A 54 -11.79 18.70 -0.62
N GLY A 55 -12.86 19.43 -0.32
CA GLY A 55 -14.23 18.90 -0.33
C GLY A 55 -14.57 18.04 0.88
N ASN A 56 -13.79 18.11 1.97
CA ASN A 56 -14.00 17.34 3.20
C ASN A 56 -14.26 18.23 4.41
N TRP A 57 -14.73 19.47 4.22
CA TRP A 57 -15.12 20.37 5.29
C TRP A 57 -16.39 19.90 6.03
N VAL A 58 -16.38 19.98 7.35
CA VAL A 58 -17.53 19.66 8.21
C VAL A 58 -17.77 20.80 9.20
N LYS A 59 -19.00 21.34 9.16
CA LYS A 59 -19.48 22.36 10.11
C LYS A 59 -20.51 21.74 11.06
N LEU A 60 -20.31 21.86 12.36
CA LEU A 60 -21.36 21.60 13.34
C LEU A 60 -22.21 22.87 13.52
N ILE A 61 -23.53 22.75 13.40
CA ILE A 61 -24.47 23.84 13.75
C ILE A 61 -25.05 23.51 15.12
N CYS A 62 -24.62 24.21 16.17
CA CYS A 62 -25.25 24.15 17.50
C CYS A 62 -26.62 24.85 17.50
N GLY A 63 -26.80 25.85 16.63
CA GLY A 63 -28.07 26.53 16.36
C GLY A 63 -28.02 28.02 16.69
N ALA A 64 -28.46 28.85 15.75
CA ALA A 64 -28.44 30.32 15.84
C ALA A 64 -29.28 30.90 17.01
N SER A 65 -30.31 30.17 17.43
CA SER A 65 -31.18 30.50 18.57
C SER A 65 -31.03 29.54 19.76
N PHE A 66 -30.09 28.60 19.71
CA PHE A 66 -29.86 27.63 20.78
C PHE A 66 -28.79 28.15 21.74
N GLU A 67 -29.21 28.48 22.96
CA GLU A 67 -28.42 29.19 23.97
C GLU A 67 -28.26 28.37 25.28
N ASP A 68 -28.46 27.04 25.23
CA ASP A 68 -28.14 26.13 26.35
C ASP A 68 -26.63 25.97 26.47
N VAL A 69 -26.01 26.75 27.37
CA VAL A 69 -24.55 26.78 27.61
C VAL A 69 -23.97 25.38 27.83
N VAL A 70 -24.67 24.52 28.60
CA VAL A 70 -24.16 23.19 28.98
C VAL A 70 -24.17 22.24 27.77
N ASP A 71 -25.29 22.20 27.04
CA ASP A 71 -25.40 21.35 25.86
C ASP A 71 -24.49 21.83 24.73
N VAL A 72 -24.36 23.15 24.51
CA VAL A 72 -23.45 23.71 23.50
C VAL A 72 -22.00 23.36 23.81
N ARG A 73 -21.57 23.50 25.06
CA ARG A 73 -20.20 23.15 25.49
C ARG A 73 -19.91 21.67 25.30
N ASN A 74 -20.83 20.78 25.71
CA ASN A 74 -20.67 19.33 25.56
C ASN A 74 -20.71 18.88 24.08
N LEU A 75 -21.58 19.47 23.25
CA LEU A 75 -21.60 19.22 21.80
C LEU A 75 -20.28 19.66 21.15
N SER A 76 -19.77 20.84 21.53
CA SER A 76 -18.52 21.37 21.01
C SER A 76 -17.33 20.47 21.35
N LEU A 77 -17.28 19.93 22.55
CA LEU A 77 -16.28 18.95 22.96
C LEU A 77 -16.33 17.69 22.09
N VAL A 78 -17.50 17.05 22.00
CA VAL A 78 -17.68 15.77 21.29
C VAL A 78 -17.33 15.89 19.80
N TYR A 79 -17.82 16.93 19.13
CA TYR A 79 -17.58 17.10 17.69
C TYR A 79 -16.17 17.63 17.39
N THR A 80 -15.54 18.37 18.31
CA THR A 80 -14.10 18.67 18.21
C THR A 80 -13.28 17.39 18.22
N LEU A 81 -13.59 16.43 19.11
CA LEU A 81 -12.96 15.10 19.13
C LEU A 81 -13.21 14.32 17.83
N ALA A 82 -14.38 14.48 17.21
CA ALA A 82 -14.71 13.89 15.91
C ALA A 82 -14.04 14.59 14.70
N GLY A 83 -13.43 15.76 14.90
CA GLY A 83 -12.67 16.48 13.89
C GLY A 83 -13.50 17.34 12.94
N VAL A 84 -14.55 17.98 13.44
CA VAL A 84 -15.20 19.08 12.70
C VAL A 84 -14.22 20.24 12.45
N ASP A 85 -14.41 20.98 11.37
CA ASP A 85 -13.57 22.12 10.99
C ASP A 85 -14.09 23.44 11.55
N CYS A 86 -15.40 23.51 11.78
CA CYS A 86 -16.08 24.70 12.26
C CYS A 86 -17.25 24.35 13.17
N ILE A 87 -17.45 25.13 14.22
CA ILE A 87 -18.59 25.05 15.14
C ILE A 87 -19.31 26.39 15.07
N ASP A 88 -20.56 26.34 14.62
CA ASP A 88 -21.46 27.48 14.53
C ASP A 88 -22.44 27.52 15.71
N CYS A 89 -22.60 28.70 16.29
CA CYS A 89 -23.43 28.94 17.45
C CYS A 89 -24.15 30.31 17.41
N ALA A 90 -25.04 30.53 18.37
CA ALA A 90 -25.68 31.83 18.56
C ALA A 90 -24.64 32.95 18.78
N ALA A 91 -24.91 34.13 18.22
CA ALA A 91 -24.14 35.35 18.45
C ALA A 91 -24.40 35.92 19.85
N ASP A 92 -23.97 35.19 20.88
CA ASP A 92 -24.01 35.58 22.29
C ASP A 92 -22.67 35.25 22.97
N ALA A 93 -22.20 36.16 23.82
CA ALA A 93 -20.89 36.04 24.47
C ALA A 93 -20.77 34.79 25.35
N SER A 94 -21.84 34.39 26.03
CA SER A 94 -21.85 33.22 26.92
C SER A 94 -21.77 31.92 26.11
N ILE A 95 -22.42 31.90 24.94
CA ILE A 95 -22.39 30.75 24.03
C ILE A 95 -21.05 30.61 23.34
N VAL A 96 -20.45 31.71 22.88
CA VAL A 96 -19.08 31.71 22.33
C VAL A 96 -18.07 31.19 23.37
N ASN A 97 -18.21 31.61 24.63
CA ASN A 97 -17.38 31.10 25.73
C ASN A 97 -17.57 29.58 25.91
N ALA A 98 -18.81 29.11 25.90
CA ALA A 98 -19.16 27.69 26.05
C ALA A 98 -18.55 26.81 24.94
N VAL A 99 -18.61 27.29 23.68
CA VAL A 99 -17.97 26.61 22.54
C VAL A 99 -16.46 26.52 22.72
N ASN A 100 -15.82 27.65 23.06
CA ASN A 100 -14.36 27.69 23.26
C ASN A 100 -13.91 26.82 24.44
N GLU A 101 -14.70 26.76 25.52
CA GLU A 101 -14.45 25.87 26.66
C GLU A 101 -14.53 24.39 26.24
N GLY A 102 -15.56 24.00 25.49
CA GLY A 102 -15.70 22.64 24.97
C GLY A 102 -14.57 22.24 24.01
N ILE A 103 -14.15 23.15 23.14
CA ILE A 103 -12.96 22.97 22.29
C ILE A 103 -11.70 22.78 23.15
N GLY A 104 -11.53 23.60 24.19
CA GLY A 104 -10.41 23.49 25.13
C GLY A 104 -10.35 22.13 25.79
N ALA A 105 -11.47 21.68 26.37
CA ALA A 105 -11.60 20.37 27.01
C ALA A 105 -11.27 19.22 26.06
N ALA A 106 -11.74 19.26 24.81
CA ALA A 106 -11.39 18.24 23.81
C ALA A 106 -9.87 18.17 23.53
N ARG A 107 -9.21 19.34 23.45
CA ARG A 107 -7.78 19.45 23.18
C ARG A 107 -6.90 19.03 24.37
N GLU A 108 -7.41 19.10 25.58
CA GLU A 108 -6.76 18.53 26.77
C GLU A 108 -6.81 17.00 26.78
N ILE A 109 -7.87 16.39 26.21
CA ILE A 109 -7.99 14.93 26.12
C ILE A 109 -7.04 14.38 25.04
N VAL A 110 -7.05 14.95 23.84
CA VAL A 110 -6.18 14.58 22.70
C VAL A 110 -5.67 15.84 22.01
N TYR A 111 -4.40 15.86 21.60
CA TYR A 111 -3.85 16.94 20.78
C TYR A 111 -4.58 16.99 19.43
N LEU A 112 -5.47 17.97 19.30
CA LEU A 112 -6.25 18.27 18.10
C LEU A 112 -6.09 19.74 17.75
N ARG A 113 -6.25 20.06 16.48
CA ARG A 113 -6.26 21.45 16.05
C ARG A 113 -7.63 22.09 16.30
N LYS A 114 -7.64 23.39 16.60
CA LYS A 114 -8.85 24.15 16.95
C LYS A 114 -9.76 24.31 15.71
N PRO A 115 -11.05 23.90 15.77
CA PRO A 115 -12.04 24.27 14.77
C PRO A 115 -12.32 25.77 14.81
N TRP A 116 -12.76 26.35 13.69
CA TRP A 116 -13.19 27.75 13.67
C TRP A 116 -14.50 27.94 14.42
N VAL A 117 -14.58 28.97 15.26
CA VAL A 117 -15.82 29.36 15.94
C VAL A 117 -16.57 30.33 15.04
N MET A 118 -17.78 29.97 14.65
CA MET A 118 -18.66 30.76 13.80
C MET A 118 -19.86 31.25 14.62
N ILE A 119 -20.25 32.51 14.45
CA ILE A 119 -21.49 33.04 15.04
C ILE A 119 -22.52 33.31 13.95
N SER A 120 -23.78 33.00 14.24
CA SER A 120 -24.91 33.20 13.32
C SER A 120 -25.69 34.48 13.62
N VAL A 121 -25.97 35.27 12.58
CA VAL A 121 -26.85 36.46 12.58
C VAL A 121 -27.82 36.45 11.39
N ASN A 122 -28.80 37.35 11.39
CA ASN A 122 -29.80 37.52 10.34
C ASN A 122 -29.96 38.99 9.95
N ASP A 123 -30.17 39.23 8.65
CA ASP A 123 -30.41 40.58 8.09
C ASP A 123 -31.89 41.02 8.20
N ASP A 124 -32.81 40.06 8.30
CA ASP A 124 -34.26 40.25 8.43
C ASP A 124 -34.90 39.06 9.17
N GLU A 125 -36.23 38.99 9.23
CA GLU A 125 -36.98 37.86 9.79
C GLU A 125 -36.57 36.50 9.17
N ASP A 126 -36.04 35.60 9.98
CA ASP A 126 -35.56 34.28 9.55
C ASP A 126 -36.06 33.16 10.49
N LEU A 127 -36.37 31.99 9.93
CA LEU A 127 -36.92 30.85 10.66
C LEU A 127 -35.95 30.24 11.70
N HIS A 128 -34.66 30.52 11.59
CA HIS A 128 -33.62 30.12 12.54
C HIS A 128 -33.50 31.11 13.71
N PHE A 129 -34.10 32.31 13.61
CA PHE A 129 -34.12 33.39 14.60
C PHE A 129 -35.52 33.64 15.14
N ARG A 130 -36.13 32.57 15.66
CA ARG A 130 -37.44 32.62 16.30
C ARG A 130 -37.49 31.74 17.52
N LYS A 131 -38.33 32.11 18.48
CA LYS A 131 -38.63 31.28 19.66
C LYS A 131 -40.13 31.09 19.80
N ALA A 132 -40.51 30.00 20.47
CA ALA A 132 -41.87 29.80 20.91
C ALA A 132 -42.12 30.67 22.14
N GLU A 133 -43.29 31.27 22.23
CA GLU A 133 -43.74 31.99 23.42
C GLU A 133 -45.19 31.63 23.71
N PHE A 134 -45.55 31.53 24.98
CA PHE A 134 -46.93 31.50 25.45
C PHE A 134 -46.95 31.87 26.93
N ASP A 135 -48.10 32.35 27.39
CA ASP A 135 -48.33 32.53 28.83
C ASP A 135 -48.70 31.16 29.46
N PRO A 136 -47.88 30.62 30.38
CA PRO A 136 -48.17 29.39 31.09
C PRO A 136 -49.50 29.41 31.86
N GLU A 137 -49.92 30.59 32.32
CA GLU A 137 -51.16 30.79 33.08
C GLU A 137 -52.40 30.70 32.16
N GLU A 138 -52.25 30.96 30.87
CA GLU A 138 -53.31 30.81 29.87
C GLU A 138 -53.45 29.37 29.32
N CYS A 139 -52.59 28.44 29.74
CA CYS A 139 -52.62 27.05 29.29
C CYS A 139 -53.71 26.26 30.06
N PRO A 140 -54.72 25.68 29.39
CA PRO A 140 -55.80 24.95 30.09
C PRO A 140 -55.28 23.76 30.91
N LEU A 141 -55.82 23.57 32.12
CA LEU A 141 -55.43 22.49 33.02
C LEU A 141 -55.76 21.09 32.47
N ASP A 142 -56.76 20.99 31.59
CA ASP A 142 -57.20 19.77 30.89
C ASP A 142 -56.44 19.52 29.58
N CYS A 143 -55.51 20.39 29.19
CA CYS A 143 -54.71 20.23 27.98
C CYS A 143 -53.82 18.97 28.08
N SER A 144 -53.83 18.14 27.03
CA SER A 144 -52.98 16.94 26.90
C SER A 144 -51.49 17.25 26.64
N ARG A 145 -51.14 18.53 26.49
CA ARG A 145 -49.77 19.07 26.32
C ARG A 145 -48.92 18.37 25.23
N PRO A 146 -49.45 18.17 24.00
CA PRO A 146 -48.68 17.57 22.92
C PRO A 146 -47.42 18.37 22.54
N CYS A 147 -47.40 19.67 22.88
CA CYS A 147 -46.26 20.57 22.66
C CYS A 147 -45.00 20.17 23.45
N GLU A 148 -45.12 19.58 24.65
CA GLU A 148 -43.98 19.10 25.44
C GLU A 148 -43.32 17.89 24.75
N THR A 149 -44.15 16.94 24.29
CA THR A 149 -43.68 15.68 23.69
C THR A 149 -43.09 15.88 22.30
N ILE A 150 -43.65 16.80 21.50
CA ILE A 150 -43.16 17.02 20.12
C ILE A 150 -41.87 17.86 20.09
N CYS A 151 -41.53 18.57 21.18
CA CYS A 151 -40.40 19.49 21.23
C CYS A 151 -39.06 18.74 21.29
N PRO A 152 -38.24 18.76 20.22
CA PRO A 152 -37.00 18.00 20.15
C PRO A 152 -35.92 18.50 21.11
N ALA A 153 -35.98 19.75 21.56
CA ALA A 153 -35.07 20.33 22.54
C ALA A 153 -35.53 20.16 23.99
N SER A 154 -36.73 19.60 24.22
CA SER A 154 -37.38 19.62 25.55
C SER A 154 -37.42 21.04 26.15
N ALA A 155 -37.73 22.02 25.30
CA ALA A 155 -37.74 23.44 25.65
C ALA A 155 -39.10 23.92 26.18
N ILE A 156 -40.08 23.03 26.39
CA ILE A 156 -41.37 23.35 27.00
C ILE A 156 -41.53 22.45 28.22
N SER A 157 -41.79 23.04 29.38
CA SER A 157 -41.97 22.31 30.63
C SER A 157 -42.99 23.04 31.51
N LEU A 158 -44.16 22.44 31.74
CA LEU A 158 -45.20 22.96 32.63
C LEU A 158 -45.32 22.09 33.88
N GLN A 159 -44.96 22.62 35.05
CA GLN A 159 -45.11 21.94 36.34
C GLN A 159 -46.43 22.35 37.02
N GLN A 160 -47.17 21.37 37.53
CA GLN A 160 -48.33 21.64 38.39
C GLN A 160 -47.85 21.92 39.81
N HIS A 161 -48.19 23.09 40.35
CA HIS A 161 -47.88 23.46 41.72
C HIS A 161 -49.17 23.71 42.50
N GLN A 162 -49.39 22.98 43.60
CA GLN A 162 -50.45 23.31 44.54
C GLN A 162 -49.97 24.45 45.44
N SER A 163 -50.72 25.55 45.45
CA SER A 163 -50.46 26.73 46.29
C SER A 163 -51.55 26.81 47.35
N THR A 164 -51.23 26.53 48.61
CA THR A 164 -52.11 26.79 49.76
C THR A 164 -51.82 28.18 50.33
N THR A 165 -52.71 29.14 50.08
CA THR A 165 -52.71 30.44 50.77
C THR A 165 -53.78 30.41 51.87
N GLU A 166 -53.36 30.53 53.13
CA GLU A 166 -54.28 30.68 54.26
C GLU A 166 -54.83 32.11 54.28
N LEU A 167 -56.10 32.27 53.88
CA LEU A 167 -56.91 33.42 54.25
C LEU A 167 -58.17 32.92 54.96
N SER A 168 -58.42 33.50 56.12
CA SER A 168 -59.58 33.24 56.96
C SER A 168 -60.88 33.52 56.18
N HIS A 169 -61.67 32.46 55.99
CA HIS A 169 -62.99 32.35 55.34
C HIS A 169 -62.99 31.98 53.85
N GLY A 170 -63.08 30.65 53.58
CA GLY A 170 -63.43 30.07 52.28
C GLY A 170 -62.25 29.46 51.53
N THR A 171 -62.20 28.12 51.41
CA THR A 171 -61.12 27.40 50.72
C THR A 171 -61.41 27.31 49.22
N GLU A 172 -60.81 28.17 48.40
CA GLU A 172 -60.69 27.96 46.95
C GLU A 172 -59.26 27.50 46.62
N THR A 173 -59.13 26.27 46.13
CA THR A 173 -57.87 25.72 45.61
C THR A 173 -57.60 26.27 44.21
N LEU A 174 -56.70 27.25 44.09
CA LEU A 174 -56.21 27.72 42.78
C LEU A 174 -55.05 26.83 42.30
N ASN A 175 -55.29 26.01 41.28
CA ASN A 175 -54.24 25.26 40.59
C ASN A 175 -53.56 26.20 39.58
N VAL A 176 -52.40 26.79 39.95
CA VAL A 176 -51.60 27.62 39.03
C VAL A 176 -50.52 26.74 38.38
N LEU A 177 -50.44 26.78 37.06
CA LEU A 177 -49.33 26.19 36.31
C LEU A 177 -48.13 27.13 36.38
N LYS A 178 -46.97 26.62 36.80
CA LYS A 178 -45.69 27.32 36.70
C LYS A 178 -44.78 26.62 35.68
N GLY A 179 -44.02 27.39 34.91
CA GLY A 179 -43.15 26.85 33.86
C GLY A 179 -43.25 27.68 32.58
N GLY A 180 -43.13 27.04 31.42
CA GLY A 180 -43.28 27.71 30.12
C GLY A 180 -42.26 27.24 29.09
N VAL A 181 -41.91 28.13 28.17
CA VAL A 181 -40.81 27.91 27.23
C VAL A 181 -39.48 28.22 27.93
N ILE A 182 -38.56 27.26 27.93
CA ILE A 182 -37.17 27.45 28.32
C ILE A 182 -36.46 28.10 27.13
N THR A 183 -36.41 29.43 27.17
CA THR A 183 -35.95 30.31 26.09
C THR A 183 -34.58 29.92 25.56
N GLU A 184 -33.67 29.48 26.42
CA GLU A 184 -32.30 29.10 26.09
C GLU A 184 -32.25 27.80 25.27
N ARG A 185 -33.18 26.87 25.50
CA ARG A 185 -33.24 25.60 24.77
C ARG A 185 -34.09 25.70 23.51
N CYS A 186 -34.98 26.68 23.44
CA CYS A 186 -35.87 26.86 22.30
C CYS A 186 -35.13 27.42 21.09
N TYR A 187 -34.69 26.52 20.22
CA TYR A 187 -34.04 26.91 18.97
C TYR A 187 -35.02 27.25 17.82
N GLY A 188 -36.33 27.31 18.06
CA GLY A 188 -37.29 27.78 17.04
C GLY A 188 -37.77 26.73 16.04
N CYS A 189 -37.79 25.44 16.39
CA CYS A 189 -38.20 24.37 15.46
C CYS A 189 -39.65 24.47 14.92
N GLY A 190 -40.53 25.22 15.60
CA GLY A 190 -41.93 25.42 15.19
C GLY A 190 -42.86 24.21 15.34
N ARG A 191 -42.37 23.04 15.76
CA ARG A 191 -43.17 21.80 15.86
C ARG A 191 -44.31 21.88 16.88
N CYS A 192 -44.19 22.74 17.88
CA CYS A 192 -45.19 22.94 18.93
C CYS A 192 -46.42 23.74 18.45
N PHE A 193 -46.27 24.55 17.39
CA PHE A 193 -47.32 25.43 16.88
C PHE A 193 -48.52 24.65 16.32
N PRO A 194 -48.37 23.77 15.31
CA PRO A 194 -49.52 23.10 14.70
C PRO A 194 -50.16 22.02 15.58
N VAL A 195 -49.53 21.65 16.71
CA VAL A 195 -50.06 20.62 17.61
C VAL A 195 -50.75 21.20 18.84
N CYS A 196 -50.69 22.52 19.06
CA CYS A 196 -51.33 23.15 20.20
C CYS A 196 -52.87 23.12 20.01
N PRO A 197 -53.64 22.40 20.83
CA PRO A 197 -55.09 22.27 20.59
C PRO A 197 -55.89 23.57 20.78
N TYR A 198 -55.28 24.57 21.43
CA TYR A 198 -55.91 25.83 21.83
C TYR A 198 -55.22 27.06 21.19
N ASP A 199 -54.28 26.85 20.26
CA ASP A 199 -53.56 27.92 19.55
C ASP A 199 -52.91 28.98 20.45
N LYS A 200 -52.45 28.58 21.64
CA LYS A 200 -51.85 29.49 22.65
C LYS A 200 -50.36 29.78 22.44
N ILE A 201 -49.68 29.00 21.59
CA ILE A 201 -48.25 29.17 21.32
C ILE A 201 -48.06 30.10 20.13
N ARG A 202 -47.37 31.22 20.34
CA ARG A 202 -46.98 32.17 19.29
C ARG A 202 -45.51 32.04 18.93
N MET A 203 -45.14 32.56 17.76
CA MET A 203 -43.74 32.68 17.33
C MET A 203 -43.26 34.11 17.54
N ALA A 204 -42.17 34.28 18.27
CA ALA A 204 -41.46 35.55 18.39
C ALA A 204 -40.21 35.50 17.51
N MET A 205 -40.23 36.23 16.40
CA MET A 205 -39.06 36.44 15.55
C MET A 205 -38.22 37.59 16.11
N TYR A 206 -36.91 37.53 15.89
CA TYR A 206 -36.01 38.59 16.33
C TYR A 206 -34.82 38.71 15.38
N THR A 207 -34.19 39.87 15.36
CA THR A 207 -32.93 40.12 14.67
C THR A 207 -31.80 40.29 15.69
N ARG A 208 -30.59 39.86 15.33
CA ARG A 208 -29.41 40.10 16.18
C ARG A 208 -28.97 41.55 16.04
N ASP A 209 -28.61 42.15 17.16
CA ASP A 209 -28.09 43.53 17.18
C ASP A 209 -26.72 43.59 16.48
N ALA A 210 -26.62 44.43 15.45
CA ALA A 210 -25.43 44.52 14.61
C ALA A 210 -24.23 45.09 15.40
N ALA A 211 -24.45 46.04 16.31
CA ALA A 211 -23.40 46.63 17.13
C ALA A 211 -22.81 45.62 18.13
N ALA A 212 -23.66 44.88 18.83
CA ALA A 212 -23.24 43.80 19.73
C ALA A 212 -22.50 42.69 18.96
N THR A 213 -22.96 42.36 17.75
CA THR A 213 -22.27 41.41 16.87
C THR A 213 -20.89 41.92 16.48
N ALA A 214 -20.77 43.19 16.05
CA ALA A 214 -19.50 43.79 15.66
C ALA A 214 -18.48 43.81 16.81
N GLU A 215 -18.91 44.01 18.06
CA GLU A 215 -18.05 43.90 19.25
C GLU A 215 -17.64 42.45 19.53
N LEU A 216 -18.54 41.48 19.33
CA LEU A 216 -18.24 40.05 19.48
C LEU A 216 -17.20 39.60 18.43
N LEU A 217 -17.28 40.10 17.20
CA LEU A 217 -16.33 39.80 16.10
C LEU A 217 -14.92 40.33 16.34
N LYS A 218 -14.76 41.42 17.09
CA LYS A 218 -13.43 41.98 17.44
C LYS A 218 -12.68 41.14 18.47
N ARG A 219 -13.34 40.15 19.08
CA ARG A 219 -12.68 39.24 20.04
C ARG A 219 -11.83 38.21 19.31
N ASN A 220 -10.73 37.79 19.94
CA ASN A 220 -9.80 36.80 19.38
C ASN A 220 -10.32 35.34 19.43
N ASP A 221 -11.57 35.11 19.84
CA ASP A 221 -12.17 33.80 20.04
C ASP A 221 -13.38 33.50 19.14
N VAL A 222 -13.65 34.40 18.17
CA VAL A 222 -14.57 34.21 17.03
C VAL A 222 -13.75 34.26 15.74
N ASP A 223 -13.91 33.25 14.88
CA ASP A 223 -13.14 33.08 13.65
C ASP A 223 -13.95 33.38 12.38
N ALA A 224 -15.28 33.24 12.45
CA ALA A 224 -16.16 33.31 11.30
C ALA A 224 -17.54 33.88 11.67
N ILE A 225 -18.27 34.38 10.66
CA ILE A 225 -19.68 34.76 10.79
C ILE A 225 -20.52 34.03 9.76
N GLU A 226 -21.75 33.71 10.12
CA GLU A 226 -22.81 33.29 9.21
C GLU A 226 -23.91 34.34 9.19
N ILE A 227 -24.26 34.82 8.01
CA ILE A 227 -25.36 35.75 7.78
C ILE A 227 -26.48 35.00 7.08
N HIS A 228 -27.61 34.86 7.76
CA HIS A 228 -28.85 34.37 7.19
C HIS A 228 -29.55 35.49 6.42
N THR A 229 -29.98 35.17 5.19
CA THR A 229 -30.71 36.11 4.34
C THR A 229 -31.83 35.42 3.58
N GLY A 230 -32.97 36.12 3.47
CA GLY A 230 -34.12 35.65 2.68
C GLY A 230 -33.87 35.69 1.17
N GLY A 231 -32.82 36.36 0.69
CA GLY A 231 -32.37 36.39 -0.71
C GLY A 231 -33.34 37.08 -1.71
N ARG A 232 -34.50 37.55 -1.25
CA ARG A 232 -35.53 38.24 -2.06
C ARG A 232 -35.30 39.75 -2.15
N GLN A 233 -34.75 40.35 -1.10
CA GLN A 233 -34.41 41.77 -1.02
C GLN A 233 -32.98 41.88 -0.51
N THR A 234 -32.17 42.73 -1.12
CA THR A 234 -30.74 42.88 -0.76
C THR A 234 -30.46 44.09 0.13
N ALA A 235 -31.43 44.99 0.30
CA ALA A 235 -31.26 46.19 1.14
C ALA A 235 -31.04 45.87 2.64
N PRO A 236 -31.75 44.90 3.26
CA PRO A 236 -31.47 44.52 4.64
C PRO A 236 -30.06 43.93 4.80
N PHE A 237 -29.64 43.09 3.85
CA PHE A 237 -28.29 42.53 3.82
C PHE A 237 -27.23 43.63 3.75
N GLU A 238 -27.40 44.60 2.84
CA GLU A 238 -26.49 45.73 2.69
C GLU A 238 -26.42 46.59 3.97
N GLY A 239 -27.56 46.82 4.64
CA GLY A 239 -27.62 47.50 5.94
C GLY A 239 -26.78 46.78 7.00
N LEU A 240 -27.04 45.49 7.21
CA LEU A 240 -26.29 44.69 8.19
C LEU A 240 -24.79 44.63 7.84
N TRP A 241 -24.45 44.43 6.57
CA TRP A 241 -23.05 44.36 6.13
C TRP A 241 -22.30 45.68 6.39
N ASN A 242 -22.94 46.81 6.14
CA ASN A 242 -22.39 48.13 6.44
C ASN A 242 -22.24 48.37 7.95
N ASP A 243 -23.21 47.94 8.75
CA ASP A 243 -23.18 48.08 10.21
C ASP A 243 -22.09 47.24 10.87
N LEU A 244 -21.78 46.05 10.31
CA LEU A 244 -20.62 45.27 10.74
C LEU A 244 -19.31 46.00 10.43
N GLY A 245 -19.25 46.69 9.28
CA GLY A 245 -18.14 47.57 8.90
C GLY A 245 -16.76 46.93 9.06
N ASN A 246 -15.84 47.64 9.72
CA ASN A 246 -14.44 47.20 9.89
C ASN A 246 -14.28 45.93 10.76
N SER A 247 -15.32 45.48 11.48
CA SER A 247 -15.23 44.26 12.29
C SER A 247 -15.05 43.00 11.43
N THR A 248 -15.45 43.05 10.16
CA THR A 248 -15.23 41.98 9.18
C THR A 248 -13.74 41.68 8.91
N GLY A 249 -12.84 42.64 9.21
CA GLY A 249 -11.39 42.50 9.12
C GLY A 249 -10.78 41.44 10.05
N TYR A 250 -11.49 41.04 11.11
CA TYR A 250 -11.03 40.04 12.08
C TYR A 250 -11.40 38.60 11.68
N LEU A 251 -12.25 38.44 10.66
CA LEU A 251 -12.79 37.16 10.25
C LEU A 251 -11.85 36.39 9.32
N LYS A 252 -11.87 35.06 9.43
CA LYS A 252 -11.23 34.12 8.51
C LYS A 252 -12.17 33.63 7.42
N LEU A 253 -13.48 33.69 7.69
CA LEU A 253 -14.54 33.19 6.81
C LEU A 253 -15.84 33.98 7.05
N VAL A 254 -16.48 34.40 5.97
CA VAL A 254 -17.88 34.84 5.98
C VAL A 254 -18.71 33.80 5.26
N ALA A 255 -19.75 33.31 5.92
CA ALA A 255 -20.73 32.42 5.35
C ALA A 255 -22.04 33.17 5.10
N VAL A 256 -22.66 32.96 3.93
CA VAL A 256 -24.00 33.48 3.61
C VAL A 256 -24.94 32.30 3.43
N SER A 257 -25.98 32.23 4.26
CA SER A 257 -26.99 31.17 4.25
C SER A 257 -28.27 31.68 3.61
N LEU A 258 -28.76 30.96 2.61
CA LEU A 258 -29.97 31.32 1.87
C LEU A 258 -30.76 30.10 1.40
N PRO A 259 -32.10 30.17 1.40
CA PRO A 259 -32.94 29.09 0.89
C PRO A 259 -32.95 29.04 -0.64
N TYR A 260 -33.22 27.86 -1.20
CA TYR A 260 -33.45 27.71 -2.64
C TYR A 260 -34.81 28.28 -3.04
N ALA A 261 -34.83 29.35 -3.83
CA ALA A 261 -36.02 30.05 -4.30
C ALA A 261 -36.20 29.98 -5.83
N GLY A 262 -35.54 29.02 -6.50
CA GLY A 262 -35.59 28.82 -7.95
C GLY A 262 -34.49 29.58 -8.71
N ASP A 263 -34.73 29.86 -9.99
CA ASP A 263 -33.70 30.38 -10.92
C ASP A 263 -33.12 31.73 -10.51
N SER A 264 -33.87 32.55 -9.76
CA SER A 264 -33.41 33.86 -9.28
C SER A 264 -32.39 33.78 -8.16
N THR A 265 -32.27 32.65 -7.47
CA THR A 265 -31.37 32.50 -6.30
C THR A 265 -29.91 32.76 -6.65
N ILE A 266 -29.43 32.26 -7.79
CA ILE A 266 -28.03 32.45 -8.22
C ILE A 266 -27.77 33.92 -8.56
N SER A 267 -28.74 34.61 -9.15
CA SER A 267 -28.65 36.06 -9.39
C SER A 267 -28.51 36.83 -8.08
N SER A 268 -29.32 36.50 -7.07
CA SER A 268 -29.22 37.12 -5.74
C SER A 268 -27.87 36.87 -5.09
N MET A 269 -27.32 35.65 -5.19
CA MET A 269 -25.98 35.33 -4.67
C MET A 269 -24.89 36.18 -5.33
N ASN A 270 -24.95 36.35 -6.65
CA ASN A 270 -24.00 37.21 -7.37
C ASN A 270 -24.11 38.67 -6.94
N THR A 271 -25.34 39.20 -6.80
CA THR A 271 -25.57 40.56 -6.31
C THR A 271 -25.02 40.77 -4.89
N ILE A 272 -25.31 39.84 -3.97
CA ILE A 272 -24.79 39.86 -2.61
C ILE A 272 -23.26 39.81 -2.61
N TYR A 273 -22.66 38.96 -3.44
CA TYR A 273 -21.20 38.89 -3.56
C TYR A 273 -20.60 40.23 -4.00
N THR A 274 -21.19 40.89 -5.00
CA THR A 274 -20.73 42.22 -5.48
C THR A 274 -20.80 43.28 -4.38
N MET A 275 -21.76 43.20 -3.45
CA MET A 275 -21.83 44.09 -2.29
C MET A 275 -20.71 43.82 -1.29
N MET A 276 -20.38 42.55 -1.07
CA MET A 276 -19.35 42.14 -0.12
C MET A 276 -17.93 42.36 -0.65
N GLU A 277 -17.70 42.09 -1.95
CA GLU A 277 -16.37 42.01 -2.58
C GLU A 277 -15.44 43.20 -2.27
N PRO A 278 -15.89 44.48 -2.26
CA PRO A 278 -15.02 45.61 -1.94
C PRO A 278 -14.43 45.58 -0.53
N HIS A 279 -15.09 44.92 0.42
CA HIS A 279 -14.73 44.88 1.84
C HIS A 279 -14.70 43.46 2.40
N LEU A 280 -14.43 42.44 1.56
CA LEU A 280 -14.35 41.04 1.99
C LEU A 280 -12.87 40.58 2.09
N PRO A 281 -12.23 40.70 3.26
CA PRO A 281 -10.81 40.41 3.43
C PRO A 281 -10.50 38.91 3.58
N CYS A 282 -11.52 38.06 3.61
CA CYS A 282 -11.41 36.66 3.99
C CYS A 282 -12.17 35.72 3.05
N LEU A 283 -12.23 34.42 3.40
CA LEU A 283 -12.88 33.41 2.54
C LEU A 283 -14.41 33.62 2.52
N ASN A 284 -15.03 33.36 1.36
CA ASN A 284 -16.48 33.34 1.21
C ASN A 284 -17.01 31.90 1.18
N LEU A 285 -18.08 31.62 1.91
CA LEU A 285 -18.77 30.32 1.92
C LEU A 285 -20.28 30.50 1.70
N TRP A 286 -20.80 29.91 0.64
CA TRP A 286 -22.24 29.82 0.41
C TRP A 286 -22.80 28.59 1.10
N GLN A 287 -23.66 28.82 2.09
CA GLN A 287 -24.39 27.77 2.74
C GLN A 287 -25.73 27.55 2.01
N LEU A 288 -25.81 26.42 1.31
CA LEU A 288 -26.97 26.01 0.51
C LEU A 288 -28.02 25.42 1.44
N ASP A 289 -28.88 26.26 2.01
CA ASP A 289 -29.89 25.83 2.97
C ASP A 289 -31.08 25.19 2.24
N GLY A 290 -31.18 23.87 2.34
CA GLY A 290 -32.25 23.09 1.72
C GLY A 290 -33.56 23.22 2.50
N ARG A 291 -33.88 22.20 3.31
CA ARG A 291 -35.11 22.17 4.11
C ARG A 291 -34.83 22.71 5.52
N PRO A 292 -35.06 24.02 5.81
CA PRO A 292 -34.70 24.62 7.08
C PRO A 292 -35.46 23.96 8.23
N MET A 293 -34.82 23.87 9.40
CA MET A 293 -35.43 23.41 10.65
C MET A 293 -36.10 22.02 10.63
N SER A 294 -35.88 21.23 9.57
CA SER A 294 -36.62 19.99 9.33
C SER A 294 -36.45 18.97 10.45
N GLY A 295 -35.25 18.85 11.05
CA GLY A 295 -34.99 17.93 12.18
C GLY A 295 -35.33 16.45 11.89
N ASP A 296 -35.61 16.13 10.63
CA ASP A 296 -36.13 14.85 10.19
C ASP A 296 -34.99 13.89 9.86
N ILE A 297 -35.15 12.65 10.32
CA ILE A 297 -34.15 11.57 10.23
C ILE A 297 -34.24 10.82 8.88
N GLY A 298 -35.29 11.10 8.09
CA GLY A 298 -35.58 10.34 6.88
C GLY A 298 -34.67 10.73 5.72
N ARG A 299 -34.41 9.76 4.83
CA ARG A 299 -33.69 9.92 3.56
C ARG A 299 -34.18 11.11 2.73
N GLY A 300 -35.47 11.47 2.84
CA GLY A 300 -36.08 12.58 2.11
C GLY A 300 -35.62 13.98 2.53
N ALA A 301 -35.11 14.17 3.75
CA ALA A 301 -34.82 15.50 4.30
C ALA A 301 -33.67 16.22 3.60
N THR A 302 -32.70 15.49 3.04
CA THR A 302 -31.52 16.07 2.36
C THR A 302 -31.74 16.31 0.87
N ARG A 303 -32.92 15.97 0.31
CA ARG A 303 -33.17 16.05 -1.14
C ARG A 303 -33.10 17.49 -1.66
N GLU A 304 -33.64 18.45 -0.92
CA GLU A 304 -33.67 19.87 -1.31
C GLU A 304 -32.25 20.46 -1.34
N SER A 305 -31.42 20.17 -0.33
CA SER A 305 -30.03 20.65 -0.29
C SER A 305 -29.18 20.06 -1.43
N ILE A 306 -29.41 18.79 -1.79
CA ILE A 306 -28.74 18.14 -2.92
C ILE A 306 -29.23 18.70 -4.25
N ALA A 307 -30.54 18.93 -4.41
CA ALA A 307 -31.10 19.53 -5.61
C ALA A 307 -30.56 20.95 -5.83
N PHE A 308 -30.41 21.74 -4.76
CA PHE A 308 -29.79 23.05 -4.84
C PHE A 308 -28.32 22.95 -5.30
N ALA A 309 -27.54 22.04 -4.72
CA ALA A 309 -26.17 21.78 -5.14
C ALA A 309 -26.05 21.34 -6.62
N ALA A 310 -26.97 20.49 -7.10
CA ALA A 310 -27.02 20.04 -8.49
C ALA A 310 -27.39 21.17 -9.46
N CYS A 311 -28.36 22.02 -9.09
CA CYS A 311 -28.73 23.20 -9.86
C CYS A 311 -27.53 24.15 -9.99
N LEU A 312 -26.85 24.45 -8.89
CA LEU A 312 -25.66 25.29 -8.89
C LEU A 312 -24.55 24.70 -9.77
N ALA A 313 -24.31 23.40 -9.69
CA ALA A 313 -23.30 22.71 -10.49
C ALA A 313 -23.52 22.89 -12.01
N ALA A 314 -24.78 22.91 -12.46
CA ALA A 314 -25.17 23.04 -13.85
C ALA A 314 -25.00 24.46 -14.45
N VAL A 315 -24.93 25.50 -13.62
CA VAL A 315 -24.84 26.89 -14.09
C VAL A 315 -23.39 27.31 -14.37
N LYS A 316 -23.15 28.06 -15.46
CA LYS A 316 -21.79 28.50 -15.83
C LYS A 316 -21.29 29.67 -14.97
N ASP A 317 -22.16 30.64 -14.69
CA ASP A 317 -21.83 31.86 -13.94
C ASP A 317 -22.12 31.69 -12.45
N LYS A 318 -21.29 30.87 -11.79
CA LYS A 318 -21.43 30.56 -10.36
C LYS A 318 -20.90 31.72 -9.51
N PRO A 319 -21.54 32.05 -8.37
CA PRO A 319 -21.00 33.04 -7.44
C PRO A 319 -19.66 32.57 -6.90
N ARG A 320 -18.74 33.53 -6.68
CA ARG A 320 -17.40 33.23 -6.17
C ARG A 320 -17.48 32.80 -4.72
N GLY A 321 -16.70 31.78 -4.34
CA GLY A 321 -16.65 31.25 -2.98
C GLY A 321 -16.70 29.71 -2.94
N PHE A 322 -16.65 29.16 -1.73
CA PHE A 322 -16.89 27.74 -1.50
C PHE A 322 -18.39 27.47 -1.33
N PHE A 323 -18.81 26.21 -1.53
CA PHE A 323 -20.19 25.79 -1.37
C PHE A 323 -20.31 24.69 -0.31
N GLN A 324 -21.24 24.85 0.63
CA GLN A 324 -21.52 23.85 1.66
C GLN A 324 -23.02 23.52 1.68
N LEU A 325 -23.37 22.24 1.77
CA LEU A 325 -24.77 21.85 1.99
C LEU A 325 -25.16 22.08 3.45
N ALA A 326 -26.35 22.67 3.66
CA ALA A 326 -27.03 22.73 4.94
C ALA A 326 -28.55 22.51 4.74
N GLY A 327 -29.33 22.55 5.82
CA GLY A 327 -30.79 22.37 5.73
C GLY A 327 -31.22 20.94 5.40
N GLY A 328 -31.52 20.14 6.43
CA GLY A 328 -31.99 18.76 6.27
C GLY A 328 -30.89 17.72 6.00
N THR A 329 -29.62 18.11 6.14
CA THR A 329 -28.44 17.24 6.05
C THR A 329 -28.41 16.18 7.16
N ASN A 330 -28.07 14.94 6.80
CA ASN A 330 -28.06 13.79 7.70
C ASN A 330 -27.11 12.69 7.18
N ALA A 331 -27.16 11.48 7.77
CA ALA A 331 -26.30 10.36 7.39
C ALA A 331 -26.43 9.91 5.92
N HIS A 332 -27.49 10.31 5.21
CA HIS A 332 -27.70 9.97 3.79
C HIS A 332 -27.17 11.04 2.81
N THR A 333 -26.73 12.20 3.29
CA THR A 333 -26.34 13.33 2.42
C THR A 333 -25.13 12.98 1.54
N VAL A 334 -24.11 12.33 2.08
CA VAL A 334 -22.91 11.93 1.31
C VAL A 334 -23.26 10.91 0.23
N GLU A 335 -24.09 9.91 0.55
CA GLU A 335 -24.56 8.92 -0.44
C GLU A 335 -25.33 9.61 -1.58
N GLY A 336 -26.15 10.61 -1.25
CA GLY A 336 -26.88 11.41 -2.23
C GLY A 336 -25.96 12.25 -3.12
N LEU A 337 -24.96 12.93 -2.57
CA LEU A 337 -23.97 13.68 -3.36
C LEU A 337 -23.13 12.78 -4.27
N LYS A 338 -22.78 11.56 -3.81
CA LYS A 338 -22.08 10.56 -4.63
C LYS A 338 -22.92 10.13 -5.84
N LYS A 339 -24.24 9.99 -5.68
CA LYS A 339 -25.16 9.65 -6.79
C LYS A 339 -25.24 10.74 -7.85
N GLU A 340 -25.16 12.00 -7.44
CA GLU A 340 -25.13 13.16 -8.35
C GLU A 340 -23.71 13.47 -8.90
N GLY A 341 -22.68 12.70 -8.49
CA GLY A 341 -21.30 12.95 -8.90
C GLY A 341 -20.66 14.22 -8.30
N LEU A 342 -21.26 14.79 -7.26
CA LEU A 342 -20.87 16.06 -6.63
C LEU A 342 -20.00 15.88 -5.37
N PHE A 343 -19.82 14.65 -4.90
CA PHE A 343 -18.92 14.35 -3.78
C PHE A 343 -17.52 13.99 -4.29
N GLN A 344 -16.58 14.93 -4.16
CA GLN A 344 -15.18 14.72 -4.51
C GLN A 344 -14.31 15.12 -3.32
N THR A 345 -13.79 14.13 -2.59
CA THR A 345 -12.68 14.36 -1.66
C THR A 345 -11.39 14.21 -2.44
N THR A 346 -10.62 15.28 -2.64
CA THR A 346 -9.25 15.19 -3.17
C THR A 346 -8.33 14.63 -2.08
N LEU A 347 -8.55 13.37 -1.71
CA LEU A 347 -7.47 12.51 -1.25
C LEU A 347 -6.52 12.40 -2.42
N ILE A 348 -5.24 12.67 -2.19
CA ILE A 348 -4.17 12.57 -3.17
C ILE A 348 -4.35 11.27 -3.96
N ALA A 349 -4.88 11.39 -5.18
CA ALA A 349 -4.79 10.36 -6.18
C ALA A 349 -3.37 10.42 -6.69
N GLU A 350 -2.46 9.70 -6.04
CA GLU A 350 -1.27 9.27 -6.74
C GLU A 350 -1.70 8.32 -7.85
N ASN A 351 -1.54 8.81 -9.09
CA ASN A 351 -1.47 8.07 -10.35
C ASN A 351 -2.78 7.57 -10.97
N SER A 352 -3.43 8.39 -11.81
CA SER A 352 -4.13 7.90 -13.00
C SER A 352 -3.15 7.84 -14.17
N LYS A 353 -2.78 6.62 -14.57
CA LYS A 353 -2.09 6.31 -15.83
C LYS A 353 -3.05 6.55 -17.00
N ASP A 354 -3.02 7.72 -17.62
CA ASP A 354 -3.51 7.88 -18.99
C ASP A 354 -2.77 9.03 -19.70
N ASN A 355 -1.82 8.66 -20.55
CA ASN A 355 -1.10 9.57 -21.45
C ASN A 355 -2.00 9.97 -22.64
N ARG A 356 -3.04 10.77 -22.39
CA ARG A 356 -3.65 11.61 -23.42
C ARG A 356 -3.55 13.07 -22.98
N PRO A 357 -2.97 13.97 -23.79
CA PRO A 357 -3.00 15.38 -23.49
C PRO A 357 -4.46 15.86 -23.60
N MET A 358 -5.09 16.11 -22.45
CA MET A 358 -6.38 16.78 -22.35
C MET A 358 -6.23 18.27 -22.73
N PRO A 359 -7.26 18.90 -23.32
CA PRO A 359 -7.15 20.24 -23.86
C PRO A 359 -6.93 21.27 -22.76
N THR A 360 -5.96 22.15 -22.98
CA THR A 360 -5.64 23.31 -22.16
C THR A 360 -6.77 24.35 -22.18
N SER A 361 -7.75 24.27 -21.28
CA SER A 361 -8.46 25.44 -20.75
C SER A 361 -9.37 25.10 -19.56
N LEU A 362 -9.28 25.92 -18.49
CA LEU A 362 -10.10 26.05 -17.27
C LEU A 362 -9.63 25.35 -15.97
N ALA A 363 -8.74 26.05 -15.27
CA ALA A 363 -8.75 26.45 -13.85
C ALA A 363 -9.45 25.57 -12.77
N SER A 364 -8.68 25.38 -11.68
CA SER A 364 -9.05 25.08 -10.27
C SER A 364 -9.04 23.60 -9.83
N SER A 365 -8.02 23.23 -9.05
CA SER A 365 -7.83 21.97 -8.32
C SER A 365 -8.71 21.84 -7.05
N HIS A 366 -9.87 22.50 -7.01
CA HIS A 366 -10.75 22.55 -5.83
C HIS A 366 -12.02 21.74 -6.02
N ALA A 367 -12.49 21.09 -4.95
CA ALA A 367 -13.79 20.43 -4.95
C ALA A 367 -14.92 21.44 -5.17
N LEU A 368 -15.90 21.09 -6.01
CA LEU A 368 -17.05 21.96 -6.28
C LEU A 368 -17.90 22.19 -5.03
N ILE A 369 -18.17 21.12 -4.27
CA ILE A 369 -18.79 21.20 -2.95
C ILE A 369 -17.67 21.08 -1.92
N GLY A 370 -17.44 22.15 -1.16
CA GLY A 370 -16.38 22.24 -0.18
C GLY A 370 -16.66 21.39 1.07
N GLY A 371 -17.93 21.17 1.43
CA GLY A 371 -18.27 20.37 2.60
C GLY A 371 -19.76 20.29 2.95
N ILE A 372 -20.06 19.80 4.16
CA ILE A 372 -21.43 19.57 4.67
C ILE A 372 -21.56 20.11 6.09
N ALA A 373 -22.63 20.85 6.37
CA ALA A 373 -22.98 21.31 7.71
C ALA A 373 -24.00 20.38 8.33
N TYR A 374 -23.86 20.02 9.60
CA TYR A 374 -24.82 19.20 10.33
C TYR A 374 -25.37 19.94 11.55
N GLY A 375 -26.69 20.16 11.58
CA GLY A 375 -27.37 20.84 12.68
C GLY A 375 -28.28 19.91 13.48
N GLY A 376 -29.58 19.94 13.18
CA GLY A 376 -30.60 19.19 13.94
C GLY A 376 -30.32 17.69 14.05
N TYR A 377 -29.79 17.06 13.00
CA TYR A 377 -29.40 15.64 13.03
C TYR A 377 -28.23 15.37 13.99
N ALA A 378 -27.17 16.19 13.90
CA ALA A 378 -26.00 16.10 14.78
C ALA A 378 -26.37 16.28 16.27
N ARG A 379 -27.22 17.27 16.56
CA ARG A 379 -27.75 17.49 17.92
C ARG A 379 -28.61 16.32 18.40
N LYS A 380 -29.39 15.69 17.52
CA LYS A 380 -30.26 14.57 17.89
C LYS A 380 -29.47 13.31 18.28
N ILE A 381 -28.43 12.95 17.51
CA ILE A 381 -27.68 11.71 17.76
C ILE A 381 -26.83 11.78 19.02
N VAL A 382 -26.18 12.92 19.29
CA VAL A 382 -25.42 13.14 20.53
C VAL A 382 -26.34 13.54 21.69
N GLY A 383 -27.39 14.32 21.41
CA GLY A 383 -28.36 14.78 22.40
C GLY A 383 -29.12 13.65 23.11
N ARG A 384 -29.31 12.49 22.47
CA ARG A 384 -29.83 11.28 23.14
C ARG A 384 -28.91 10.82 24.28
N VAL A 385 -27.59 10.85 24.04
CA VAL A 385 -26.58 10.49 25.04
C VAL A 385 -26.54 11.55 26.15
N LEU A 386 -26.55 12.83 25.79
CA LEU A 386 -26.60 13.94 26.75
C LEU A 386 -27.86 13.91 27.62
N SER A 387 -29.03 13.60 27.04
CA SER A 387 -30.29 13.49 27.77
C SER A 387 -30.28 12.30 28.73
N SER A 388 -29.75 11.15 28.30
CA SER A 388 -29.55 9.98 29.16
C SER A 388 -28.63 10.32 30.33
N MET A 389 -27.49 10.94 30.06
CA MET A 389 -26.54 11.37 31.09
C MET A 389 -27.21 12.34 32.08
N ARG A 390 -27.95 13.32 31.57
CA ARG A 390 -28.66 14.32 32.38
C ARG A 390 -29.70 13.69 33.30
N SER A 391 -30.44 12.69 32.81
CA SER A 391 -31.42 11.95 33.61
C SER A 391 -30.79 11.15 34.77
N GLN A 392 -29.54 10.73 34.61
CA GLN A 392 -28.81 9.95 35.61
C GLN A 392 -27.99 10.80 36.58
N HIS A 393 -27.44 11.92 36.11
CA HIS A 393 -26.39 12.68 36.82
C HIS A 393 -26.61 14.19 36.90
N GLY A 394 -27.70 14.72 36.32
CA GLY A 394 -27.98 16.16 36.29
C GLY A 394 -27.21 16.93 35.22
N LEU A 395 -27.10 18.26 35.36
CA LEU A 395 -26.36 19.13 34.44
C LEU A 395 -24.86 19.07 34.78
N VAL A 396 -24.11 18.27 34.02
CA VAL A 396 -22.69 17.97 34.27
C VAL A 396 -21.89 17.94 32.96
N HIS A 397 -20.57 18.04 33.07
CA HIS A 397 -19.64 17.93 31.94
C HIS A 397 -19.51 16.47 31.48
N ILE A 398 -19.55 16.23 30.17
CA ILE A 398 -19.61 14.85 29.62
C ILE A 398 -18.30 14.07 29.85
N GLU A 399 -17.16 14.73 29.92
CA GLU A 399 -15.85 14.12 30.17
C GLU A 399 -15.68 13.56 31.58
N ASP A 400 -16.51 13.98 32.53
CA ASP A 400 -16.58 13.36 33.86
C ASP A 400 -17.20 11.95 33.81
N TYR A 401 -17.83 11.59 32.68
CA TYR A 401 -18.49 10.32 32.42
C TYR A 401 -17.97 9.69 31.11
N PRO A 402 -16.74 9.12 31.11
CA PRO A 402 -16.08 8.70 29.87
C PRO A 402 -16.81 7.66 29.03
N GLU A 403 -17.69 6.85 29.62
CA GLU A 403 -18.56 5.92 28.88
C GLU A 403 -19.59 6.66 28.00
N HIS A 404 -20.23 7.71 28.56
CA HIS A 404 -21.14 8.57 27.80
C HIS A 404 -20.38 9.37 26.76
N LEU A 405 -19.18 9.87 27.09
CA LEU A 405 -18.31 10.55 26.11
C LEU A 405 -17.90 9.61 24.97
N LEU A 406 -17.52 8.37 25.26
CA LEU A 406 -17.13 7.38 24.26
C LEU A 406 -18.30 7.06 23.32
N GLN A 407 -19.51 6.87 23.87
CA GLN A 407 -20.72 6.64 23.09
C GLN A 407 -21.09 7.86 22.22
N ALA A 408 -21.02 9.07 22.78
CA ALA A 408 -21.27 10.30 22.04
C ALA A 408 -20.25 10.51 20.91
N LEU A 409 -18.97 10.21 21.17
CA LEU A 409 -17.90 10.29 20.19
C LEU A 409 -18.09 9.27 19.07
N ALA A 410 -18.45 8.01 19.37
CA ALA A 410 -18.73 7.01 18.35
C ALA A 410 -19.83 7.48 17.39
N ASN A 411 -20.95 7.97 17.92
CA ASN A 411 -22.04 8.53 17.12
C ASN A 411 -21.59 9.72 16.26
N ALA A 412 -20.73 10.59 16.80
CA ALA A 412 -20.21 11.74 16.08
C ALA A 412 -19.20 11.33 14.98
N LEU A 413 -18.32 10.37 15.23
CA LEU A 413 -17.38 9.82 14.25
C LEU A 413 -18.11 9.13 13.09
N ASP A 414 -19.18 8.37 13.37
CA ASP A 414 -19.98 7.76 12.31
C ASP A 414 -20.61 8.80 11.37
N LEU A 415 -21.00 9.97 11.88
CA LEU A 415 -21.53 11.06 11.08
C LEU A 415 -20.43 11.82 10.33
N VAL A 416 -19.44 12.34 11.06
CA VAL A 416 -18.36 13.19 10.52
C VAL A 416 -17.44 12.40 9.58
N GLY A 417 -17.22 11.10 9.86
CA GLY A 417 -16.42 10.19 9.06
C GLY A 417 -16.95 9.99 7.64
N THR A 418 -18.27 10.12 7.43
CA THR A 418 -18.85 10.06 6.06
C THR A 418 -18.29 11.13 5.14
N VAL A 419 -17.94 12.31 5.67
CA VAL A 419 -17.38 13.44 4.91
C VAL A 419 -15.86 13.40 4.95
N LYS A 420 -15.28 13.16 6.13
CA LYS A 420 -13.83 13.14 6.34
C LYS A 420 -13.15 11.91 5.74
N CYS A 421 -13.91 10.91 5.33
CA CYS A 421 -13.43 9.66 4.72
C CYS A 421 -12.43 8.89 5.59
N TYR A 422 -12.49 9.08 6.91
CA TYR A 422 -11.94 8.11 7.85
C TYR A 422 -12.97 7.02 8.09
N ASP A 423 -12.52 5.76 8.12
CA ASP A 423 -13.34 4.64 8.55
C ASP A 423 -12.84 4.20 9.94
N PRO A 424 -13.59 4.49 11.02
CA PRO A 424 -13.20 4.08 12.38
C PRO A 424 -13.08 2.55 12.52
N TRP A 425 -13.69 1.82 11.59
CA TRP A 425 -13.89 0.38 11.60
C TRP A 425 -13.01 -0.35 10.57
N LYS A 426 -12.29 0.38 9.70
CA LYS A 426 -11.36 -0.23 8.75
C LYS A 426 -10.14 -0.75 9.47
N GLU A 427 -10.02 -2.07 9.53
CA GLU A 427 -8.79 -2.73 9.94
C GLU A 427 -7.69 -2.42 8.92
N LEU A 428 -6.56 -1.92 9.41
CA LEU A 428 -5.40 -1.60 8.59
C LEU A 428 -4.37 -2.73 8.72
N PRO A 429 -3.61 -3.02 7.66
CA PRO A 429 -2.44 -3.87 7.79
C PRO A 429 -1.51 -3.24 8.82
N SER A 430 -0.91 -4.10 9.63
CA SER A 430 0.13 -3.68 10.57
C SER A 430 1.27 -3.04 9.77
N VAL A 431 1.67 -3.61 8.63
CA VAL A 431 2.79 -3.10 7.83
C VAL A 431 2.45 -1.84 7.03
N ALA A 432 3.10 -0.70 7.34
CA ALA A 432 2.90 0.58 6.64
C ALA A 432 3.81 0.75 5.40
N GLY A 433 5.02 0.20 5.45
CA GLY A 433 6.01 0.35 4.39
C GLY A 433 7.14 -0.65 4.54
N ILE A 434 7.81 -0.93 3.42
CA ILE A 434 8.96 -1.80 3.33
C ILE A 434 10.20 -0.97 3.01
N ILE A 435 11.34 -1.28 3.61
CA ILE A 435 12.63 -0.69 3.21
C ILE A 435 13.48 -1.76 2.56
N ASN A 436 13.90 -1.48 1.33
CA ASN A 436 14.80 -2.32 0.57
C ASN A 436 15.87 -1.43 -0.08
N PRO A 437 17.10 -1.38 0.48
CA PRO A 437 18.15 -0.51 -0.02
C PRO A 437 18.41 -0.71 -1.52
N GLY A 438 18.29 0.38 -2.29
CA GLY A 438 18.47 0.37 -3.75
C GLY A 438 17.24 0.00 -4.57
N ALA A 439 16.08 -0.18 -3.94
CA ALA A 439 14.80 -0.40 -4.61
C ALA A 439 13.73 0.59 -4.14
N GLU A 440 12.87 1.02 -5.07
CA GLU A 440 11.69 1.84 -4.80
C GLU A 440 10.51 1.29 -5.60
N GLY A 441 9.29 1.46 -5.08
CA GLY A 441 8.07 1.01 -5.75
C GLY A 441 7.04 0.45 -4.78
N PHE A 442 6.39 -0.65 -5.15
CA PHE A 442 5.34 -1.27 -4.34
C PHE A 442 5.50 -2.79 -4.32
N GLN A 443 5.27 -3.38 -3.15
CA GLN A 443 5.14 -4.82 -2.97
C GLN A 443 3.67 -5.19 -2.88
N LYS A 444 3.23 -6.10 -3.75
CA LYS A 444 1.87 -6.66 -3.70
C LYS A 444 1.79 -7.73 -2.60
N LEU A 445 0.79 -7.63 -1.73
CA LEU A 445 0.54 -8.51 -0.58
C LEU A 445 -0.96 -8.78 -0.44
N PHE A 446 -1.34 -9.74 0.40
CA PHE A 446 -2.75 -10.02 0.70
C PHE A 446 -3.19 -9.41 2.04
N PHE A 447 -4.42 -8.89 2.07
CA PHE A 447 -5.15 -8.53 3.29
C PHE A 447 -6.53 -9.22 3.24
N GLY A 448 -6.63 -10.35 3.93
CA GLY A 448 -7.76 -11.27 3.75
C GLY A 448 -7.72 -11.90 2.36
N GLN A 449 -8.75 -11.65 1.55
CA GLN A 449 -8.84 -12.13 0.16
C GLN A 449 -8.40 -11.07 -0.86
N GLU A 450 -8.20 -9.83 -0.42
CA GLU A 450 -7.88 -8.71 -1.28
C GLU A 450 -6.37 -8.56 -1.44
N GLU A 451 -5.93 -8.16 -2.64
CA GLU A 451 -4.56 -7.74 -2.87
C GLU A 451 -4.39 -6.26 -2.54
N ILE A 452 -3.40 -5.95 -1.71
CA ILE A 452 -2.99 -4.60 -1.35
C ILE A 452 -1.55 -4.33 -1.83
N ALA A 453 -1.22 -3.06 -2.01
CA ALA A 453 0.12 -2.61 -2.38
C ALA A 453 0.77 -1.86 -1.22
N ILE A 454 1.90 -2.37 -0.71
CA ILE A 454 2.69 -1.73 0.35
C ILE A 454 3.88 -1.02 -0.29
N PRO A 455 4.12 0.28 0.00
CA PRO A 455 5.22 1.03 -0.60
C PRO A 455 6.59 0.50 -0.15
N VAL A 456 7.53 0.48 -1.08
CA VAL A 456 8.93 0.10 -0.89
C VAL A 456 9.79 1.35 -1.01
N HIS A 457 10.57 1.61 0.02
CA HIS A 457 11.46 2.76 0.16
C HIS A 457 12.92 2.34 0.13
N SER A 458 13.77 3.22 -0.39
CA SER A 458 15.21 2.99 -0.49
C SER A 458 15.96 3.22 0.83
N THR A 459 15.43 4.09 1.72
CA THR A 459 16.09 4.47 2.99
C THR A 459 15.12 4.49 4.18
N VAL A 460 15.68 4.46 5.40
CA VAL A 460 14.89 4.50 6.65
C VAL A 460 14.24 5.87 6.84
N GLU A 461 14.97 6.93 6.51
CA GLU A 461 14.54 8.33 6.59
C GLU A 461 13.35 8.60 5.67
N ALA A 462 13.41 8.13 4.41
CA ALA A 462 12.33 8.30 3.44
C ALA A 462 11.06 7.58 3.91
N ALA A 463 11.20 6.34 4.39
CA ALA A 463 10.07 5.57 4.92
C ALA A 463 9.43 6.25 6.15
N CYS A 464 10.22 6.75 7.09
CA CYS A 464 9.70 7.43 8.29
C CYS A 464 9.01 8.76 7.94
N THR A 465 9.52 9.47 6.94
CA THR A 465 8.93 10.72 6.45
C THR A 465 7.58 10.45 5.77
N ALA A 466 7.51 9.42 4.94
CA ALA A 466 6.28 9.01 4.29
C ALA A 466 5.24 8.44 5.27
N HIS A 467 5.71 7.78 6.34
CA HIS A 467 4.85 7.06 7.30
C HIS A 467 5.07 7.55 8.74
N PRO A 468 4.67 8.79 9.07
CA PRO A 468 4.97 9.40 10.37
C PRO A 468 4.25 8.74 11.56
N THR A 469 3.26 7.89 11.30
CA THR A 469 2.50 7.15 12.31
C THR A 469 3.12 5.79 12.67
N ALA A 470 4.18 5.38 11.98
CA ALA A 470 4.79 4.07 12.19
C ALA A 470 5.87 4.15 13.28
N GLU A 471 5.64 3.44 14.39
CA GLU A 471 6.46 3.52 15.61
C GLU A 471 7.39 2.31 15.79
N VAL A 472 7.15 1.22 15.05
CA VAL A 472 7.89 -0.04 15.15
C VAL A 472 8.68 -0.30 13.88
N PHE A 473 9.98 -0.54 14.04
CA PHE A 473 10.89 -0.92 12.97
C PHE A 473 11.35 -2.38 13.16
N ILE A 474 11.03 -3.25 12.21
CA ILE A 474 11.40 -4.67 12.25
C ILE A 474 12.59 -4.90 11.33
N ASN A 475 13.73 -5.26 11.92
CA ASN A 475 15.01 -5.35 11.25
C ASN A 475 15.41 -6.78 10.89
N PHE A 476 15.18 -7.14 9.62
CA PHE A 476 15.63 -8.38 8.97
C PHE A 476 16.98 -8.24 8.24
N ALA A 477 17.72 -7.14 8.46
CA ALA A 477 19.04 -7.01 7.85
C ALA A 477 20.00 -8.08 8.39
N SER A 478 20.99 -8.48 7.59
CA SER A 478 22.03 -9.42 8.05
C SER A 478 22.79 -8.86 9.25
N PHE A 479 23.43 -9.73 10.06
CA PHE A 479 24.21 -9.30 11.24
C PHE A 479 25.27 -8.22 10.91
N ARG A 480 25.82 -8.23 9.68
CA ARG A 480 26.80 -7.24 9.18
C ARG A 480 26.23 -5.83 9.03
N SER A 481 24.92 -5.72 8.83
CA SER A 481 24.21 -4.48 8.48
C SER A 481 23.15 -4.09 9.52
N ALA A 482 22.79 -5.01 10.41
CA ALA A 482 21.74 -4.83 11.41
C ALA A 482 22.07 -3.71 12.40
N ALA A 483 23.33 -3.57 12.83
CA ALA A 483 23.74 -2.50 13.73
C ALA A 483 23.55 -1.10 13.11
N ALA A 484 24.08 -0.89 11.91
CA ALA A 484 23.99 0.39 11.21
C ALA A 484 22.53 0.78 10.90
N SER A 485 21.74 -0.16 10.38
CA SER A 485 20.32 0.07 10.07
C SER A 485 19.46 0.31 11.32
N SER A 486 19.71 -0.43 12.41
CA SER A 486 19.02 -0.20 13.68
C SER A 486 19.34 1.16 14.27
N MET A 487 20.61 1.59 14.22
CA MET A 487 21.01 2.92 14.67
C MET A 487 20.36 4.02 13.84
N ALA A 488 20.25 3.85 12.51
CA ALA A 488 19.53 4.79 11.64
C ALA A 488 18.05 4.90 12.03
N ALA A 489 17.38 3.78 12.29
CA ALA A 489 15.99 3.76 12.76
C ALA A 489 15.83 4.39 14.15
N LEU A 490 16.72 4.06 15.10
CA LEU A 490 16.70 4.65 16.44
C LEU A 490 16.88 6.17 16.42
N LYS A 491 17.55 6.74 15.42
CA LYS A 491 17.69 8.20 15.27
C LYS A 491 16.41 8.89 14.78
N GLN A 492 15.45 8.16 14.21
CA GLN A 492 14.20 8.74 13.71
C GLN A 492 13.24 9.06 14.87
N PRO A 493 12.65 10.26 14.94
CA PRO A 493 11.82 10.67 16.08
C PRO A 493 10.53 9.85 16.23
N THR A 494 10.01 9.31 15.13
CA THR A 494 8.76 8.52 15.09
C THR A 494 8.95 7.09 15.61
N VAL A 495 10.13 6.49 15.44
CA VAL A 495 10.41 5.11 15.83
C VAL A 495 10.63 5.00 17.34
N ARG A 496 9.83 4.17 18.02
CA ARG A 496 9.91 3.88 19.46
C ARG A 496 10.51 2.51 19.76
N VAL A 497 10.24 1.53 18.89
CA VAL A 497 10.64 0.14 19.07
C VAL A 497 11.43 -0.34 17.86
N VAL A 498 12.59 -0.94 18.11
CA VAL A 498 13.39 -1.61 17.08
C VAL A 498 13.53 -3.09 17.45
N ALA A 499 12.97 -3.97 16.61
CA ALA A 499 13.13 -5.42 16.76
C ALA A 499 14.26 -5.90 15.84
N ILE A 500 15.32 -6.50 16.41
CA ILE A 500 16.52 -6.92 15.68
C ILE A 500 16.51 -8.43 15.57
N ILE A 501 16.20 -8.95 14.37
CA ILE A 501 16.05 -10.40 14.16
C ILE A 501 17.40 -11.10 14.01
N ALA A 502 18.40 -10.39 13.47
CA ALA A 502 19.71 -10.95 13.16
C ALA A 502 20.42 -11.54 14.39
N GLU A 503 20.96 -12.73 14.22
CA GLU A 503 21.84 -13.40 15.17
C GLU A 503 23.32 -13.19 14.78
N GLY A 504 24.20 -13.05 15.78
CA GLY A 504 25.64 -12.87 15.56
C GLY A 504 26.10 -11.43 15.36
N ILE A 505 25.36 -10.46 15.90
CA ILE A 505 25.82 -9.05 15.95
C ILE A 505 26.95 -8.96 17.00
N PRO A 506 28.08 -8.29 16.70
CA PRO A 506 29.14 -8.10 17.68
C PRO A 506 28.63 -7.42 18.96
N GLU A 507 29.01 -7.94 20.12
CA GLU A 507 28.55 -7.43 21.43
C GLU A 507 28.81 -5.92 21.62
N ALA A 508 29.91 -5.41 21.07
CA ALA A 508 30.27 -4.00 21.12
C ALA A 508 29.22 -3.12 20.42
N ASP A 509 28.74 -3.54 19.26
CA ASP A 509 27.72 -2.81 18.50
C ASP A 509 26.38 -2.85 19.22
N THR A 510 26.00 -4.03 19.73
CA THR A 510 24.76 -4.19 20.53
C THR A 510 24.76 -3.29 21.76
N LYS A 511 25.89 -3.18 22.48
CA LYS A 511 26.04 -2.25 23.61
C LYS A 511 25.84 -0.79 23.21
N GLN A 512 26.31 -0.37 22.04
CA GLN A 512 26.09 0.99 21.55
C GLN A 512 24.60 1.25 21.24
N LEU A 513 23.91 0.28 20.62
CA LEU A 513 22.47 0.36 20.36
C LEU A 513 21.67 0.47 21.66
N ILE A 514 21.99 -0.35 22.66
CA ILE A 514 21.35 -0.32 23.99
C ILE A 514 21.55 1.04 24.66
N ALA A 515 22.79 1.55 24.69
CA ALA A 515 23.11 2.83 25.30
C ALA A 515 22.32 3.98 24.65
N TYR A 516 22.25 4.00 23.31
CA TYR A 516 21.48 4.99 22.58
C TYR A 516 19.98 4.87 22.85
N ALA A 517 19.42 3.66 22.80
CA ALA A 517 18.00 3.42 23.02
C ALA A 517 17.56 3.88 24.43
N ARG A 518 18.32 3.54 25.47
CA ARG A 518 18.06 3.96 26.85
C ARG A 518 18.16 5.47 27.02
N ALA A 519 19.17 6.11 26.44
CA ALA A 519 19.33 7.57 26.51
C ALA A 519 18.18 8.34 25.84
N ASN A 520 17.48 7.71 24.89
CA ASN A 520 16.40 8.33 24.13
C ASN A 520 15.00 7.76 24.44
N ASN A 521 14.87 6.99 25.53
CA ASN A 521 13.61 6.35 25.94
C ASN A 521 12.94 5.53 24.82
N LYS A 522 13.74 4.66 24.17
CA LYS A 522 13.34 3.73 23.12
C LYS A 522 13.62 2.29 23.53
N VAL A 523 12.95 1.35 22.88
CA VAL A 523 13.05 -0.09 23.19
C VAL A 523 13.74 -0.83 22.05
N VAL A 524 14.66 -1.73 22.40
CA VAL A 524 15.24 -2.70 21.47
C VAL A 524 14.83 -4.11 21.91
N ILE A 525 14.23 -4.89 21.00
CA ILE A 525 13.91 -6.30 21.20
C ILE A 525 14.89 -7.12 20.36
N GLY A 526 15.59 -8.08 20.97
CA GLY A 526 16.75 -8.73 20.35
C GLY A 526 18.08 -8.03 20.68
N PRO A 527 19.20 -8.34 19.99
CA PRO A 527 19.30 -9.16 18.79
C PRO A 527 19.07 -10.65 19.01
N ALA A 528 19.19 -11.46 17.96
CA ALA A 528 18.99 -12.91 17.99
C ALA A 528 17.61 -13.30 18.55
N THR A 529 16.55 -12.68 18.03
CA THR A 529 15.17 -12.94 18.45
C THR A 529 14.24 -13.17 17.27
N VAL A 530 13.16 -13.90 17.50
CA VAL A 530 11.99 -13.92 16.59
C VAL A 530 11.11 -12.67 16.76
N GLY A 531 11.26 -11.96 17.88
CA GLY A 531 10.49 -10.79 18.26
C GLY A 531 9.52 -11.09 19.40
N GLY A 532 8.22 -10.98 19.11
CA GLY A 532 7.16 -11.09 20.09
C GLY A 532 5.78 -10.91 19.48
N ILE A 533 4.75 -11.22 20.26
CA ILE A 533 3.35 -11.11 19.86
C ILE A 533 2.52 -10.54 21.01
N GLN A 534 1.71 -9.54 20.71
CA GLN A 534 0.58 -9.14 21.52
C GLN A 534 -0.69 -9.70 20.86
N ALA A 535 -1.29 -10.69 21.50
CA ALA A 535 -2.35 -11.49 20.89
C ALA A 535 -3.59 -10.63 20.58
N GLY A 536 -4.13 -10.78 19.37
CA GLY A 536 -5.21 -9.94 18.84
C GLY A 536 -4.84 -8.50 18.45
N ALA A 537 -3.56 -8.11 18.55
CA ALA A 537 -3.11 -6.75 18.26
C ALA A 537 -1.96 -6.69 17.25
N PHE A 538 -0.79 -7.24 17.60
CA PHE A 538 0.42 -7.08 16.78
C PHE A 538 1.39 -8.26 16.93
N LYS A 539 2.01 -8.67 15.82
CA LYS A 539 3.01 -9.74 15.74
C LYS A 539 4.27 -9.18 15.07
N ILE A 540 5.42 -9.39 15.68
CA ILE A 540 6.72 -9.04 15.09
C ILE A 540 7.17 -10.16 14.17
N GLY A 541 7.25 -9.85 12.87
CA GLY A 541 7.88 -10.72 11.87
C GLY A 541 7.30 -12.13 11.85
N GLU A 542 8.17 -13.12 12.03
CA GLU A 542 7.83 -14.55 11.95
C GLU A 542 7.33 -15.14 13.29
N THR A 543 7.16 -14.33 14.34
CA THR A 543 6.74 -14.83 15.67
C THR A 543 5.47 -15.69 15.59
N ALA A 544 5.45 -16.87 16.20
CA ALA A 544 4.34 -17.82 16.11
C ALA A 544 4.06 -18.46 14.73
N GLY A 545 4.91 -18.24 13.72
CA GLY A 545 4.88 -19.00 12.48
C GLY A 545 3.61 -18.83 11.65
N THR A 546 3.07 -19.95 11.14
CA THR A 546 1.94 -19.98 10.20
C THR A 546 0.62 -19.57 10.85
N ILE A 547 -0.37 -19.22 10.02
CA ILE A 547 -1.72 -18.88 10.47
C ILE A 547 -2.36 -20.06 11.23
N ASP A 548 -2.13 -21.30 10.80
CA ASP A 548 -2.64 -22.48 11.50
C ASP A 548 -2.15 -22.55 12.94
N ASN A 549 -0.89 -22.22 13.19
CA ASN A 549 -0.34 -22.18 14.54
C ASN A 549 -0.89 -21.01 15.36
N ILE A 550 -1.11 -19.84 14.74
CA ILE A 550 -1.79 -18.70 15.38
C ILE A 550 -3.19 -19.08 15.84
N ILE A 551 -3.95 -19.84 15.03
CA ILE A 551 -5.29 -20.32 15.37
C ILE A 551 -5.21 -21.39 16.47
N ALA A 552 -4.34 -22.39 16.32
CA ALA A 552 -4.18 -23.46 17.29
C ALA A 552 -3.79 -22.95 18.70
N CYS A 553 -2.95 -21.92 18.75
CA CYS A 553 -2.53 -21.27 19.99
C CYS A 553 -3.45 -20.13 20.45
N LYS A 554 -4.61 -19.92 19.80
CA LYS A 554 -5.60 -18.87 20.14
C LYS A 554 -5.02 -17.45 20.17
N LEU A 555 -4.00 -17.17 19.35
CA LEU A 555 -3.25 -15.90 19.35
C LEU A 555 -3.96 -14.76 18.59
N TYR A 556 -5.09 -15.06 17.94
CA TYR A 556 -5.96 -14.06 17.28
C TYR A 556 -6.78 -13.24 18.27
N ARG A 557 -6.76 -13.58 19.57
CA ARG A 557 -7.44 -12.84 20.63
C ARG A 557 -6.56 -12.73 21.87
N THR A 558 -6.80 -11.69 22.66
CA THR A 558 -6.03 -11.45 23.90
C THR A 558 -6.50 -12.42 25.01
N GLY A 559 -5.56 -13.07 25.69
CA GLY A 559 -5.77 -13.80 26.94
C GLY A 559 -5.24 -13.04 28.16
N SER A 560 -4.98 -13.74 29.27
CA SER A 560 -4.54 -13.10 30.54
C SER A 560 -3.05 -13.29 30.86
N VAL A 561 -2.34 -14.16 30.14
CA VAL A 561 -0.97 -14.56 30.49
C VAL A 561 0.07 -13.73 29.75
N GLY A 562 0.87 -12.96 30.50
CA GLY A 562 2.08 -12.32 29.98
C GLY A 562 3.28 -13.25 30.07
N PHE A 563 4.06 -13.37 29.01
CA PHE A 563 5.18 -14.30 28.90
C PHE A 563 6.45 -13.63 28.36
N VAL A 564 7.60 -13.99 28.93
CA VAL A 564 8.92 -13.57 28.42
C VAL A 564 9.89 -14.74 28.36
N SER A 565 10.66 -14.81 27.28
CA SER A 565 11.76 -15.76 27.14
C SER A 565 12.98 -15.20 26.45
N LYS A 566 14.12 -15.88 26.59
CA LYS A 566 15.31 -15.66 25.74
C LYS A 566 15.21 -16.36 24.39
N SER A 567 14.66 -17.58 24.35
CA SER A 567 14.64 -18.43 23.16
C SER A 567 13.40 -18.19 22.31
N GLY A 568 13.58 -17.77 21.05
CA GLY A 568 12.47 -17.61 20.12
C GLY A 568 11.74 -18.91 19.77
N GLY A 569 12.46 -20.02 19.65
CA GLY A 569 11.86 -21.33 19.38
C GLY A 569 11.00 -21.82 20.54
N MET A 570 11.52 -21.71 21.77
CA MET A 570 10.75 -22.10 22.96
C MET A 570 9.56 -21.19 23.24
N SER A 571 9.61 -19.92 22.79
CA SER A 571 8.43 -19.04 22.85
C SER A 571 7.23 -19.64 22.12
N ASN A 572 7.44 -20.28 20.96
CA ASN A 572 6.33 -20.88 20.22
C ASN A 572 5.75 -22.11 20.91
N GLU A 573 6.60 -22.94 21.51
CA GLU A 573 6.15 -24.08 22.33
C GLU A 573 5.35 -23.59 23.54
N LEU A 574 5.77 -22.49 24.17
CA LEU A 574 5.03 -21.92 25.29
C LEU A 574 3.73 -21.24 24.89
N TYR A 575 3.63 -20.67 23.69
CA TYR A 575 2.32 -20.23 23.17
C TYR A 575 1.34 -21.40 23.11
N ASN A 576 1.79 -22.56 22.64
CA ASN A 576 1.00 -23.79 22.60
C ASN A 576 0.66 -24.31 24.01
N ALA A 577 1.65 -24.47 24.89
CA ALA A 577 1.43 -24.96 26.25
C ALA A 577 0.47 -24.05 27.04
N ILE A 578 0.68 -22.73 27.01
CA ILE A 578 -0.17 -21.76 27.70
C ILE A 578 -1.60 -21.78 27.12
N ALA A 579 -1.77 -21.84 25.80
CA ALA A 579 -3.09 -21.89 25.17
C ALA A 579 -3.93 -23.12 25.53
N ARG A 580 -3.27 -24.23 25.93
CA ARG A 580 -3.92 -25.47 26.38
C ARG A 580 -4.42 -25.39 27.82
N VAL A 581 -3.67 -24.72 28.70
CA VAL A 581 -3.92 -24.76 30.15
C VAL A 581 -4.44 -23.45 30.74
N THR A 582 -4.49 -22.37 29.97
CA THR A 582 -5.04 -21.07 30.40
C THR A 582 -6.01 -20.51 29.36
N ASP A 583 -6.50 -19.27 29.59
CA ASP A 583 -7.29 -18.54 28.61
C ASP A 583 -6.46 -17.97 27.44
N GLY A 584 -5.14 -18.15 27.41
CA GLY A 584 -4.24 -17.75 26.33
C GLY A 584 -3.29 -16.61 26.68
N ILE A 585 -2.50 -16.20 25.68
CA ILE A 585 -1.45 -15.18 25.83
C ILE A 585 -2.06 -13.78 25.74
N TYR A 586 -1.65 -12.89 26.64
CA TYR A 586 -1.84 -11.44 26.51
C TYR A 586 -0.75 -10.86 25.60
N GLU A 587 0.50 -11.04 26.01
CA GLU A 587 1.70 -10.57 25.33
C GLU A 587 2.85 -11.54 25.61
N GLY A 588 3.60 -11.90 24.56
CA GLY A 588 4.73 -12.82 24.60
C GLY A 588 5.95 -12.21 23.91
N ILE A 589 7.05 -12.01 24.63
CA ILE A 589 8.28 -11.42 24.08
C ILE A 589 9.44 -12.41 24.18
N ALA A 590 10.17 -12.58 23.08
CA ALA A 590 11.50 -13.18 23.09
C ALA A 590 12.56 -12.04 23.14
N ILE A 591 13.30 -11.91 24.24
CA ILE A 591 14.32 -10.84 24.39
C ILE A 591 15.58 -11.12 23.57
N GLY A 592 15.82 -12.37 23.20
CA GLY A 592 16.95 -12.83 22.39
C GLY A 592 18.01 -13.61 23.17
N GLY A 593 18.79 -14.43 22.45
CA GLY A 593 19.82 -15.31 22.99
C GLY A 593 21.21 -14.68 23.15
N ASP A 594 21.38 -13.43 22.73
CA ASP A 594 22.66 -12.71 22.85
C ASP A 594 22.98 -12.39 24.33
N VAL A 595 24.29 -12.23 24.63
CA VAL A 595 24.78 -11.93 25.99
C VAL A 595 24.18 -10.61 26.54
N PHE A 596 24.01 -9.62 25.66
CA PHE A 596 23.48 -8.29 25.98
C PHE A 596 22.21 -8.04 25.17
N PRO A 597 21.04 -8.52 25.62
CA PRO A 597 19.79 -8.25 24.94
C PRO A 597 19.45 -6.76 25.05
N GLY A 598 18.76 -6.25 24.03
CA GLY A 598 18.31 -4.87 23.89
C GLY A 598 17.38 -4.40 25.02
N SER A 599 16.57 -5.34 25.50
CA SER A 599 15.68 -5.21 26.66
C SER A 599 15.81 -6.45 27.54
N THR A 600 15.66 -6.26 28.85
CA THR A 600 15.83 -7.33 29.85
C THR A 600 14.50 -7.85 30.35
N LEU A 601 14.51 -8.94 31.13
CA LEU A 601 13.30 -9.47 31.77
C LEU A 601 12.53 -8.41 32.57
N SER A 602 13.27 -7.56 33.31
CA SER A 602 12.69 -6.50 34.13
C SER A 602 12.04 -5.38 33.31
N ASP A 603 12.34 -5.24 32.03
CA ASP A 603 11.72 -4.19 31.19
C ASP A 603 10.27 -4.56 30.82
N HIS A 604 9.90 -5.83 30.95
CA HIS A 604 8.62 -6.38 30.47
C HIS A 604 7.61 -6.69 31.59
N VAL A 605 7.73 -6.06 32.78
CA VAL A 605 7.09 -6.20 34.12
C VAL A 605 5.65 -6.75 34.27
N LYS A 606 4.85 -6.92 33.20
CA LYS A 606 3.48 -7.49 33.28
C LYS A 606 3.44 -9.03 33.23
N ILE A 607 4.53 -9.70 33.61
CA ILE A 607 4.83 -11.10 33.33
C ILE A 607 4.22 -12.05 34.36
N MET A 608 3.59 -13.13 33.89
CA MET A 608 3.15 -14.27 34.70
C MET A 608 4.00 -15.51 34.45
N VAL A 609 4.59 -15.66 33.26
CA VAL A 609 5.42 -16.82 32.88
C VAL A 609 6.78 -16.38 32.36
N VAL A 610 7.86 -16.95 32.91
CA VAL A 610 9.25 -16.64 32.53
C VAL A 610 9.99 -17.92 32.16
N LEU A 611 10.53 -18.01 30.94
CA LEU A 611 11.40 -19.11 30.52
C LEU A 611 12.74 -18.59 30.04
N VAL A 612 13.79 -18.90 30.79
CA VAL A 612 15.15 -18.39 30.53
C VAL A 612 16.16 -19.53 30.58
N GLU A 613 17.44 -19.20 30.51
CA GLU A 613 18.53 -20.19 30.38
C GLU A 613 19.73 -19.84 31.27
N LEU A 614 20.66 -20.80 31.37
CA LEU A 614 21.93 -20.59 32.05
C LEU A 614 22.75 -19.44 31.42
N GLY A 615 23.69 -18.89 32.17
CA GLY A 615 24.59 -17.83 31.68
C GLY A 615 24.04 -16.42 31.90
N GLY A 616 24.93 -15.49 32.24
CA GLY A 616 24.55 -14.14 32.63
C GLY A 616 23.78 -14.06 33.96
N ARG A 617 23.30 -12.85 34.30
CA ARG A 617 22.67 -12.55 35.59
C ARG A 617 21.34 -11.80 35.49
N ASP A 618 20.71 -11.82 34.32
CA ASP A 618 19.51 -11.02 34.06
C ASP A 618 18.34 -11.40 34.97
N GLU A 619 18.23 -12.69 35.30
CA GLU A 619 17.19 -13.26 36.15
C GLU A 619 17.22 -12.69 37.58
N TYR A 620 18.39 -12.26 38.06
CA TYR A 620 18.51 -11.63 39.37
C TYR A 620 17.86 -10.24 39.42
N SER A 621 17.70 -9.56 38.29
CA SER A 621 16.92 -8.31 38.25
C SER A 621 15.45 -8.56 38.61
N LEU A 622 14.89 -9.69 38.18
CA LEU A 622 13.54 -10.12 38.52
C LEU A 622 13.44 -10.57 39.98
N VAL A 623 14.44 -11.30 40.49
CA VAL A 623 14.56 -11.66 41.92
C VAL A 623 14.49 -10.41 42.80
N GLU A 624 15.26 -9.38 42.48
CA GLU A 624 15.26 -8.13 43.24
C GLU A 624 13.96 -7.35 43.07
N ALA A 625 13.33 -7.38 41.89
CA ALA A 625 12.02 -6.76 41.66
C ALA A 625 10.89 -7.44 42.47
N LEU A 626 10.94 -8.77 42.62
CA LEU A 626 10.02 -9.53 43.46
C LEU A 626 10.20 -9.18 44.95
N LYS A 627 11.44 -9.20 45.44
CA LYS A 627 11.76 -8.83 46.84
C LYS A 627 11.36 -7.40 47.19
N GLN A 628 11.50 -6.46 46.24
CA GLN A 628 11.13 -5.06 46.42
C GLN A 628 9.62 -4.79 46.28
N GLY A 629 8.80 -5.81 45.98
CA GLY A 629 7.35 -5.63 45.74
C GLY A 629 7.02 -4.80 44.50
N LYS A 630 7.97 -4.71 43.54
CA LYS A 630 7.73 -4.07 42.24
C LYS A 630 6.92 -4.97 41.32
N VAL A 631 7.04 -6.29 41.51
CA VAL A 631 6.24 -7.32 40.82
C VAL A 631 5.31 -7.98 41.84
N ASN A 632 4.01 -7.68 41.74
CA ASN A 632 2.99 -8.21 42.66
C ASN A 632 2.11 -9.30 42.04
N LYS A 633 2.30 -9.57 40.75
CA LYS A 633 1.63 -10.68 40.05
C LYS A 633 2.35 -11.99 40.38
N PRO A 634 1.64 -13.14 40.43
CA PRO A 634 2.32 -14.41 40.57
C PRO A 634 3.18 -14.67 39.33
N VAL A 635 4.42 -15.07 39.55
CA VAL A 635 5.40 -15.39 38.51
C VAL A 635 5.70 -16.88 38.56
N VAL A 636 5.43 -17.58 37.47
CA VAL A 636 5.86 -18.96 37.24
C VAL A 636 7.12 -18.92 36.38
N ALA A 637 8.25 -19.39 36.91
CA ALA A 637 9.54 -19.23 36.25
C ALA A 637 10.32 -20.54 36.16
N TRP A 638 11.00 -20.74 35.03
CA TRP A 638 11.93 -21.84 34.84
C TRP A 638 13.20 -21.38 34.13
N VAL A 639 14.36 -21.76 34.68
CA VAL A 639 15.67 -21.57 34.05
C VAL A 639 16.18 -22.91 33.52
N SER A 640 16.28 -23.01 32.20
CA SER A 640 16.79 -24.17 31.48
C SER A 640 18.32 -24.28 31.52
N GLY A 641 18.85 -25.48 31.24
CA GLY A 641 20.29 -25.73 31.28
C GLY A 641 20.81 -26.39 32.55
N THR A 642 19.93 -27.04 33.31
CA THR A 642 20.28 -27.77 34.54
C THR A 642 21.25 -28.93 34.28
N CYS A 643 21.35 -29.44 33.06
CA CYS A 643 22.31 -30.46 32.66
C CYS A 643 23.77 -29.98 32.70
N ALA A 644 24.03 -28.66 32.69
CA ALA A 644 25.38 -28.11 32.64
C ALA A 644 26.29 -28.62 33.77
N ARG A 645 25.72 -28.91 34.95
CA ARG A 645 26.45 -29.50 36.10
C ARG A 645 26.97 -30.91 35.87
N LEU A 646 26.39 -31.64 34.92
CA LEU A 646 26.77 -33.02 34.60
C LEU A 646 28.02 -33.06 33.73
N PHE A 647 28.35 -31.94 33.07
CA PHE A 647 29.53 -31.83 32.24
C PHE A 647 30.76 -31.50 33.07
N LYS A 648 31.88 -32.18 32.77
CA LYS A 648 33.17 -31.98 33.45
C LYS A 648 33.89 -30.69 33.04
N SER A 649 33.50 -30.09 31.91
CA SER A 649 34.10 -28.89 31.33
C SER A 649 33.04 -27.80 31.12
N LYS A 650 33.49 -26.54 31.01
CA LYS A 650 32.60 -25.43 30.66
C LYS A 650 32.12 -25.61 29.21
N VAL A 651 30.83 -25.87 29.05
CA VAL A 651 30.18 -26.00 27.74
C VAL A 651 29.57 -24.65 27.35
N GLN A 652 29.81 -24.24 26.11
CA GLN A 652 29.05 -23.18 25.43
C GLN A 652 27.86 -23.84 24.74
N PHE A 653 26.64 -23.40 25.05
CA PHE A 653 25.45 -23.83 24.35
C PHE A 653 25.17 -22.95 23.13
N GLY A 654 24.17 -23.29 22.33
CA GLY A 654 23.89 -22.67 21.03
C GLY A 654 23.78 -21.14 21.08
N HIS A 655 22.98 -20.60 22.00
CA HIS A 655 22.89 -19.15 22.18
C HIS A 655 24.20 -18.56 22.72
N ALA A 656 24.60 -17.39 22.21
CA ALA A 656 25.83 -16.71 22.61
C ALA A 656 25.90 -16.44 24.13
N GLY A 657 24.76 -16.09 24.75
CA GLY A 657 24.63 -15.86 26.19
C GLY A 657 24.70 -17.12 27.07
N ALA A 658 24.51 -18.31 26.50
CA ALA A 658 24.35 -19.55 27.24
C ALA A 658 25.69 -20.23 27.55
N LYS A 659 26.48 -19.60 28.43
CA LYS A 659 27.79 -20.11 28.86
C LYS A 659 27.83 -20.44 30.35
N SER A 660 28.37 -21.61 30.67
CA SER A 660 28.66 -22.02 32.05
C SER A 660 29.93 -21.31 32.58
N GLY A 661 29.80 -20.09 33.10
CA GLY A 661 30.91 -19.25 33.57
C GLY A 661 31.26 -19.39 35.05
N GLY A 662 30.24 -19.35 35.92
CA GLY A 662 30.36 -19.42 37.39
C GLY A 662 29.07 -19.89 38.07
N GLU A 663 29.13 -20.19 39.38
CA GLU A 663 28.03 -20.83 40.13
C GLU A 663 26.72 -20.02 40.12
N MET A 664 26.82 -18.70 40.27
CA MET A 664 25.68 -17.77 40.19
C MET A 664 25.06 -17.68 38.77
N GLU A 665 25.76 -18.14 37.74
CA GLU A 665 25.23 -18.14 36.37
C GLU A 665 24.57 -19.50 36.03
N SER A 666 24.67 -20.49 36.92
CA SER A 666 24.06 -21.80 36.74
C SER A 666 22.53 -21.72 36.79
N ALA A 667 21.89 -22.60 36.02
CA ALA A 667 20.43 -22.72 36.04
C ALA A 667 19.90 -23.09 37.44
N GLN A 668 20.62 -23.94 38.20
CA GLN A 668 20.22 -24.30 39.57
C GLN A 668 20.20 -23.09 40.51
N ALA A 669 21.29 -22.31 40.54
CA ALA A 669 21.39 -21.15 41.43
C ALA A 669 20.30 -20.11 41.12
N LYS A 670 19.99 -19.90 39.84
CA LYS A 670 18.93 -18.97 39.42
C LYS A 670 17.53 -19.49 39.77
N ASN A 671 17.24 -20.77 39.51
CA ASN A 671 15.97 -21.38 39.90
C ASN A 671 15.76 -21.30 41.42
N GLN A 672 16.80 -21.56 42.22
CA GLN A 672 16.71 -21.43 43.68
C GLN A 672 16.47 -19.98 44.10
N ALA A 673 17.22 -19.01 43.54
CA ALA A 673 17.05 -17.61 43.87
C ALA A 673 15.65 -17.05 43.52
N LEU A 674 15.07 -17.49 42.39
CA LEU A 674 13.70 -17.14 42.01
C LEU A 674 12.67 -17.73 42.98
N LYS A 675 12.87 -19.00 43.36
CA LYS A 675 12.01 -19.68 44.34
C LYS A 675 12.05 -18.98 45.71
N ASP A 676 13.23 -18.61 46.18
CA ASP A 676 13.42 -17.91 47.46
C ASP A 676 12.82 -16.49 47.45
N ALA A 677 12.70 -15.87 46.28
CA ALA A 677 12.04 -14.58 46.09
C ALA A 677 10.51 -14.67 45.95
N GLY A 678 9.93 -15.89 46.00
CA GLY A 678 8.48 -16.10 45.96
C GLY A 678 7.91 -16.41 44.56
N ALA A 679 8.75 -16.67 43.56
CA ALA A 679 8.27 -17.20 42.28
C ALA A 679 7.89 -18.69 42.40
N VAL A 680 6.91 -19.13 41.61
CA VAL A 680 6.55 -20.54 41.45
C VAL A 680 7.55 -21.17 40.50
N VAL A 681 8.47 -21.97 41.03
CA VAL A 681 9.50 -22.66 40.25
C VAL A 681 9.25 -24.17 40.31
N PRO A 682 8.92 -24.83 39.19
CA PRO A 682 8.67 -26.27 39.16
C PRO A 682 9.97 -27.07 39.37
N THR A 683 9.84 -28.38 39.60
CA THR A 683 10.99 -29.29 39.80
C THR A 683 11.75 -29.58 38.51
N SER A 684 11.07 -29.50 37.36
CA SER A 684 11.62 -29.73 36.04
C SER A 684 10.81 -28.98 34.99
N TYR A 685 11.29 -28.97 33.74
CA TYR A 685 10.57 -28.34 32.64
C TYR A 685 9.23 -29.04 32.35
N GLU A 686 9.17 -30.36 32.49
CA GLU A 686 7.95 -31.15 32.28
C GLU A 686 6.82 -30.76 33.24
N ALA A 687 7.16 -30.32 34.46
CA ALA A 687 6.20 -29.85 35.45
C ALA A 687 5.79 -28.38 35.24
N PHE A 688 6.37 -27.67 34.26
CA PHE A 688 6.14 -26.24 34.07
C PHE A 688 4.72 -25.93 33.60
N GLU A 689 4.17 -26.72 32.67
CA GLU A 689 2.78 -26.58 32.20
C GLU A 689 1.79 -26.76 33.37
N THR A 690 2.04 -27.72 34.25
CA THR A 690 1.20 -27.95 35.44
C THR A 690 1.25 -26.76 36.40
N ALA A 691 2.44 -26.21 36.66
CA ALA A 691 2.59 -25.03 37.52
C ALA A 691 1.88 -23.78 36.95
N ILE A 692 1.89 -23.60 35.63
CA ILE A 692 1.15 -22.52 34.95
C ILE A 692 -0.35 -22.72 35.14
N LYS A 693 -0.85 -23.94 34.91
CA LYS A 693 -2.26 -24.30 35.08
C LYS A 693 -2.76 -24.00 36.49
N GLU A 694 -2.09 -24.54 37.51
CA GLU A 694 -2.49 -24.38 38.91
C GLU A 694 -2.48 -22.90 39.34
N THR A 695 -1.49 -22.13 38.88
CA THR A 695 -1.42 -20.69 39.15
C THR A 695 -2.59 -19.93 38.50
N PHE A 696 -2.94 -20.29 37.27
CA PHE A 696 -4.06 -19.66 36.55
C PHE A 696 -5.41 -20.01 37.19
N GLU A 697 -5.67 -21.28 37.47
CA GLU A 697 -6.91 -21.75 38.13
C GLU A 697 -7.10 -21.05 39.48
N LYS A 698 -6.04 -20.94 40.29
CA LYS A 698 -6.08 -20.19 41.55
C LYS A 698 -6.49 -18.73 41.35
N LEU A 699 -6.01 -18.05 40.31
CA LEU A 699 -6.38 -16.66 40.03
C LEU A 699 -7.82 -16.52 39.54
N VAL A 700 -8.36 -17.53 38.84
CA VAL A 700 -9.76 -17.59 38.44
C VAL A 700 -10.65 -17.80 39.66
N ASP A 701 -10.29 -18.75 40.54
CA ASP A 701 -11.01 -19.04 41.79
C ASP A 701 -11.02 -17.84 42.75
N GLU A 702 -9.92 -17.09 42.81
CA GLU A 702 -9.82 -15.83 43.55
C GLU A 702 -10.60 -14.66 42.89
N GLY A 703 -11.20 -14.87 41.72
CA GLY A 703 -11.92 -13.85 40.96
C GLY A 703 -11.03 -12.75 40.36
N LYS A 704 -9.70 -12.96 40.31
CA LYS A 704 -8.73 -12.01 39.74
C LYS A 704 -8.67 -12.08 38.23
N ILE A 705 -9.06 -13.20 37.64
CA ILE A 705 -9.15 -13.41 36.19
C ILE A 705 -10.56 -13.86 35.83
N THR A 706 -11.13 -13.24 34.80
CA THR A 706 -12.36 -13.71 34.16
C THR A 706 -11.99 -14.33 32.81
N PRO A 707 -12.18 -15.65 32.61
CA PRO A 707 -11.81 -16.31 31.36
C PRO A 707 -12.47 -15.67 30.13
N VAL A 708 -11.67 -15.51 29.07
CA VAL A 708 -12.11 -14.90 27.81
C VAL A 708 -13.04 -15.83 27.04
N LYS A 709 -14.12 -15.28 26.47
CA LYS A 709 -15.05 -16.01 25.61
C LYS A 709 -14.44 -16.24 24.22
N GLU A 710 -14.52 -17.48 23.75
CA GLU A 710 -13.97 -17.88 22.45
C GLU A 710 -14.87 -17.44 21.28
N PHE A 711 -14.27 -17.07 20.15
CA PHE A 711 -14.97 -16.79 18.89
C PHE A 711 -14.21 -17.40 17.70
N THR A 712 -14.92 -17.64 16.60
CA THR A 712 -14.32 -18.17 15.38
C THR A 712 -13.62 -17.05 14.61
N PRO A 713 -12.31 -17.12 14.36
CA PRO A 713 -11.61 -16.10 13.58
C PRO A 713 -12.05 -16.14 12.10
N PRO A 714 -11.90 -15.02 11.36
CA PRO A 714 -12.14 -14.98 9.92
C PRO A 714 -11.33 -16.04 9.17
N GLN A 715 -11.93 -16.67 8.17
CA GLN A 715 -11.22 -17.65 7.35
C GLN A 715 -10.38 -16.98 6.26
N ILE A 716 -9.13 -17.39 6.16
CA ILE A 716 -8.18 -16.93 5.14
C ILE A 716 -8.00 -18.08 4.14
N PRO A 717 -8.09 -17.83 2.81
CA PRO A 717 -7.85 -18.85 1.80
C PRO A 717 -6.42 -19.44 1.90
N GLU A 718 -6.30 -20.72 1.59
CA GLU A 718 -4.99 -21.38 1.49
C GLU A 718 -4.21 -20.86 0.27
N ASP A 719 -2.89 -20.70 0.41
CA ASP A 719 -2.02 -20.31 -0.70
C ASP A 719 -2.06 -21.39 -1.81
N LEU A 720 -2.21 -20.94 -3.06
CA LEU A 720 -2.34 -21.82 -4.22
C LEU A 720 -1.14 -22.78 -4.37
N ASN A 721 0.08 -22.32 -4.09
CA ASN A 721 1.27 -23.17 -4.20
C ASN A 721 1.28 -24.26 -3.13
N ILE A 722 0.78 -23.96 -1.93
CA ILE A 722 0.62 -24.95 -0.85
C ILE A 722 -0.46 -25.96 -1.23
N ALA A 723 -1.59 -25.50 -1.78
CA ALA A 723 -2.67 -26.36 -2.24
C ALA A 723 -2.25 -27.29 -3.39
N ILE A 724 -1.41 -26.81 -4.32
CA ILE A 724 -0.83 -27.62 -5.40
C ILE A 724 0.15 -28.65 -4.83
N LYS A 725 1.07 -28.22 -3.95
CA LYS A 725 2.07 -29.13 -3.34
C LYS A 725 1.43 -30.22 -2.49
N SER A 726 0.32 -29.92 -1.83
CA SER A 726 -0.45 -30.89 -1.04
C SER A 726 -1.40 -31.76 -1.89
N GLY A 727 -1.51 -31.51 -3.19
CA GLY A 727 -2.37 -32.28 -4.10
C GLY A 727 -3.86 -31.98 -3.98
N LYS A 728 -4.25 -30.92 -3.24
CA LYS A 728 -5.65 -30.49 -3.10
C LYS A 728 -6.20 -29.86 -4.38
N VAL A 729 -5.33 -29.22 -5.15
CA VAL A 729 -5.68 -28.52 -6.39
C VAL A 729 -4.72 -28.93 -7.50
N ARG A 730 -5.22 -29.05 -8.73
CA ARG A 730 -4.42 -29.19 -9.95
C ARG A 730 -4.54 -27.91 -10.79
N ALA A 731 -3.41 -27.36 -11.21
CA ALA A 731 -3.36 -26.27 -12.18
C ALA A 731 -2.85 -26.82 -13.52
N PRO A 732 -3.54 -26.57 -14.65
CA PRO A 732 -3.07 -27.00 -15.95
C PRO A 732 -1.80 -26.23 -16.35
N THR A 733 -0.87 -26.90 -17.03
CA THR A 733 0.28 -26.24 -17.65
C THR A 733 -0.13 -25.61 -18.98
N HIS A 734 0.12 -24.31 -19.14
CA HIS A 734 -0.21 -23.59 -20.38
C HIS A 734 0.90 -23.62 -21.42
N ILE A 735 2.14 -23.89 -21.00
CA ILE A 735 3.32 -23.93 -21.86
C ILE A 735 4.01 -25.27 -21.66
N ILE A 736 4.38 -25.91 -22.78
CA ILE A 736 5.13 -27.17 -22.80
C ILE A 736 6.49 -26.87 -23.44
N SER A 737 7.57 -27.02 -22.67
CA SER A 737 8.94 -27.01 -23.19
C SER A 737 9.45 -28.46 -23.27
N THR A 738 10.07 -28.81 -24.39
CA THR A 738 10.66 -30.16 -24.61
C THR A 738 12.16 -30.12 -24.95
N ILE A 739 12.74 -28.92 -25.01
CA ILE A 739 14.11 -28.70 -25.51
C ILE A 739 15.09 -28.35 -24.40
N SER A 740 14.62 -27.80 -23.28
CA SER A 740 15.45 -27.49 -22.12
C SER A 740 14.67 -27.63 -20.82
N ASP A 741 15.37 -28.01 -19.75
CA ASP A 741 14.87 -27.99 -18.38
C ASP A 741 15.94 -27.45 -17.43
N GLU A 742 15.67 -26.28 -16.86
CA GLU A 742 16.53 -25.57 -15.93
C GLU A 742 16.08 -25.68 -14.46
N ARG A 743 15.02 -26.44 -14.18
CA ARG A 743 14.44 -26.55 -12.83
C ARG A 743 15.20 -27.53 -11.92
N GLY A 744 16.00 -28.41 -12.52
CA GLY A 744 16.80 -29.41 -11.82
C GLY A 744 18.05 -28.83 -11.15
N GLU A 745 18.93 -29.71 -10.66
CA GLU A 745 20.21 -29.31 -10.07
C GLU A 745 21.17 -28.71 -11.10
N GLU A 746 21.09 -29.16 -12.35
CA GLU A 746 21.79 -28.57 -13.49
C GLU A 746 20.86 -28.41 -14.70
N PRO A 747 21.13 -27.45 -15.61
CA PRO A 747 20.38 -27.32 -16.85
C PRO A 747 20.61 -28.50 -17.77
N CYS A 748 19.52 -28.98 -18.38
CA CYS A 748 19.55 -30.05 -19.37
C CYS A 748 19.04 -29.55 -20.73
N TYR A 749 19.69 -29.97 -21.82
CA TYR A 749 19.27 -29.75 -23.20
C TYR A 749 18.76 -31.05 -23.81
N ALA A 750 17.45 -31.14 -24.04
CA ALA A 750 16.74 -32.37 -24.41
C ALA A 750 17.14 -33.59 -23.55
N GLY A 751 17.33 -33.37 -22.26
CA GLY A 751 17.74 -34.40 -21.30
C GLY A 751 19.25 -34.63 -21.20
N VAL A 752 20.08 -33.97 -22.01
CA VAL A 752 21.54 -33.99 -21.90
C VAL A 752 21.98 -32.95 -20.87
N PRO A 753 22.62 -33.34 -19.76
CA PRO A 753 23.07 -32.38 -18.76
C PRO A 753 24.21 -31.51 -19.28
N MET A 754 24.24 -30.24 -18.89
CA MET A 754 25.26 -29.28 -19.32
C MET A 754 26.68 -29.74 -19.00
N SER A 755 26.89 -30.36 -17.83
CA SER A 755 28.19 -30.94 -17.44
C SER A 755 28.73 -31.91 -18.48
N SER A 756 27.89 -32.80 -19.01
CA SER A 756 28.27 -33.79 -20.02
C SER A 756 28.73 -33.15 -21.33
N ILE A 757 28.14 -32.01 -21.72
CA ILE A 757 28.55 -31.27 -22.92
C ILE A 757 29.95 -30.68 -22.71
N VAL A 758 30.20 -30.07 -21.55
CA VAL A 758 31.49 -29.43 -21.25
C VAL A 758 32.61 -30.47 -21.09
N GLU A 759 32.38 -31.54 -20.33
CA GLU A 759 33.39 -32.56 -20.03
C GLU A 759 33.82 -33.36 -21.27
N GLN A 760 32.89 -33.61 -22.19
CA GLN A 760 33.17 -34.38 -23.40
C GLN A 760 33.72 -33.52 -24.55
N GLY A 761 33.96 -32.22 -24.31
CA GLY A 761 34.44 -31.29 -25.33
C GLY A 761 33.45 -31.14 -26.49
N TYR A 762 32.16 -31.05 -26.16
CA TYR A 762 31.10 -30.87 -27.15
C TYR A 762 31.05 -29.40 -27.58
N GLY A 763 30.90 -29.16 -28.87
CA GLY A 763 30.89 -27.83 -29.45
C GLY A 763 29.48 -27.25 -29.60
N VAL A 764 29.38 -26.14 -30.32
CA VAL A 764 28.11 -25.44 -30.59
C VAL A 764 27.12 -26.33 -31.36
N GLY A 765 27.59 -27.15 -32.30
CA GLY A 765 26.76 -28.08 -33.07
C GLY A 765 26.15 -29.17 -32.18
N ASP A 766 26.91 -29.64 -31.19
CA ASP A 766 26.45 -30.62 -30.21
C ASP A 766 25.44 -30.04 -29.21
N VAL A 767 25.35 -28.71 -29.11
CA VAL A 767 24.31 -27.99 -28.35
C VAL A 767 23.08 -27.70 -29.22
N ILE A 768 23.29 -27.27 -30.47
CA ILE A 768 22.20 -27.03 -31.43
C ILE A 768 21.42 -28.31 -31.67
N SER A 769 22.12 -29.43 -31.78
CA SER A 769 21.54 -30.75 -32.02
C SER A 769 20.41 -31.11 -31.03
N PRO A 770 20.63 -31.19 -29.69
CA PRO A 770 19.55 -31.46 -28.75
C PRO A 770 18.53 -30.32 -28.64
N LEU A 771 18.94 -29.05 -28.75
CA LEU A 771 18.00 -27.93 -28.62
C LEU A 771 17.02 -27.83 -29.79
N TRP A 772 17.48 -28.05 -31.01
CA TRP A 772 16.65 -27.89 -32.21
C TRP A 772 16.06 -29.23 -32.64
N LEU A 773 16.85 -30.31 -32.61
CA LEU A 773 16.45 -31.61 -33.15
C LEU A 773 16.08 -32.62 -32.05
N LYS A 774 16.17 -32.26 -30.76
CA LYS A 774 15.87 -33.13 -29.60
C LYS A 774 16.63 -34.46 -29.62
N ARG A 775 17.82 -34.45 -30.23
CA ARG A 775 18.68 -35.63 -30.42
C ARG A 775 20.14 -35.23 -30.27
N SER A 776 20.98 -36.13 -29.78
CA SER A 776 22.44 -35.99 -29.84
C SER A 776 22.93 -36.61 -31.14
N LEU A 777 23.19 -35.80 -32.15
CA LEU A 777 23.67 -36.27 -33.44
C LEU A 777 25.13 -36.74 -33.36
N PRO A 778 25.56 -37.64 -34.26
CA PRO A 778 26.96 -38.02 -34.37
C PRO A 778 27.87 -36.81 -34.62
N ARG A 779 29.13 -36.89 -34.17
CA ARG A 779 30.08 -35.78 -34.27
C ARG A 779 30.31 -35.24 -35.68
N TYR A 780 30.28 -36.08 -36.71
CA TYR A 780 30.41 -35.60 -38.09
C TYR A 780 29.22 -34.70 -38.50
N CYS A 781 28.02 -34.96 -37.97
CA CYS A 781 26.86 -34.11 -38.20
C CYS A 781 26.99 -32.79 -37.46
N THR A 782 27.38 -32.81 -36.19
CA THR A 782 27.48 -31.61 -35.37
C THR A 782 28.63 -30.71 -35.81
N HIS A 783 29.77 -31.28 -36.21
CA HIS A 783 30.86 -30.55 -36.85
C HIS A 783 30.45 -29.95 -38.20
N PHE A 784 29.68 -30.66 -39.03
CA PHE A 784 29.14 -30.09 -40.25
C PHE A 784 28.22 -28.89 -39.96
N MET A 785 27.37 -28.98 -38.93
CA MET A 785 26.53 -27.86 -38.51
C MET A 785 27.36 -26.66 -38.06
N GLU A 786 28.41 -26.87 -37.26
CA GLU A 786 29.34 -25.82 -36.86
C GLU A 786 30.06 -25.19 -38.04
N PHE A 787 30.55 -26.01 -38.96
CA PHE A 787 31.19 -25.57 -40.19
C PHE A 787 30.26 -24.67 -41.01
N ASN A 788 28.98 -25.04 -41.14
CA ASN A 788 28.01 -24.20 -41.82
C ASN A 788 27.73 -22.89 -41.09
N VAL A 789 27.65 -22.90 -39.75
CA VAL A 789 27.50 -21.67 -38.96
C VAL A 789 28.70 -20.75 -39.18
N ALA A 790 29.91 -21.29 -39.15
CA ALA A 790 31.13 -20.51 -39.42
C ALA A 790 31.17 -19.99 -40.86
N LEU A 791 30.89 -20.84 -41.84
CA LEU A 791 30.91 -20.49 -43.25
C LEU A 791 29.89 -19.41 -43.60
N LEU A 792 28.66 -19.51 -43.09
CA LEU A 792 27.60 -18.54 -43.33
C LEU A 792 27.81 -17.20 -42.60
N ALA A 793 28.53 -17.22 -41.47
CA ALA A 793 28.87 -16.03 -40.69
C ALA A 793 30.01 -15.23 -41.35
N LEU A 794 30.86 -15.89 -42.14
CA LEU A 794 32.19 -15.40 -42.49
C LEU A 794 32.46 -15.31 -44.01
N PHE A 795 31.46 -15.32 -44.90
CA PHE A 795 31.75 -15.32 -46.36
C PHE A 795 31.77 -13.95 -47.09
N HIS A 796 32.96 -13.50 -47.55
CA HIS A 796 33.17 -12.43 -48.56
C HIS A 796 34.59 -12.43 -49.14
N TYR A 797 34.72 -12.52 -50.48
CA TYR A 797 35.47 -11.53 -51.28
C TYR A 797 35.22 -11.64 -52.79
N PRO A 798 35.21 -10.51 -53.52
CA PRO A 798 35.31 -10.41 -54.98
C PRO A 798 36.78 -10.40 -55.44
N LEU A 799 37.48 -11.52 -55.36
CA LEU A 799 38.71 -11.77 -56.11
C LEU A 799 38.40 -12.94 -57.04
N GLY A 800 38.64 -12.76 -58.34
CA GLY A 800 38.33 -13.73 -59.40
C GLY A 800 39.10 -15.04 -59.34
N PHE A 801 38.99 -15.76 -58.22
CA PHE A 801 39.32 -17.16 -58.08
C PHE A 801 38.02 -17.96 -58.13
N ASP A 802 37.80 -18.65 -59.23
CA ASP A 802 36.83 -19.75 -59.31
C ASP A 802 37.30 -20.85 -58.33
N MET A 803 36.78 -20.85 -57.10
CA MET A 803 36.85 -22.06 -56.28
C MET A 803 35.88 -23.06 -56.88
N HIS A 804 36.42 -24.01 -57.63
CA HIS A 804 35.68 -25.18 -58.08
C HIS A 804 35.08 -25.93 -56.88
N LEU A 805 33.85 -26.40 -57.04
CA LEU A 805 33.15 -27.27 -56.10
C LEU A 805 34.02 -28.47 -55.67
N GLU A 806 34.94 -28.93 -56.53
CA GLU A 806 35.95 -29.96 -56.23
C GLU A 806 36.89 -29.61 -55.06
N ALA A 807 37.16 -28.34 -54.77
CA ALA A 807 37.95 -27.95 -53.61
C ALA A 807 37.18 -28.11 -52.30
N VAL A 808 35.87 -27.76 -52.29
CA VAL A 808 35.00 -27.90 -51.12
C VAL A 808 34.60 -29.37 -50.90
N VAL A 809 34.33 -30.11 -51.97
CA VAL A 809 34.01 -31.54 -51.95
C VAL A 809 35.27 -32.39 -51.69
N GLY A 810 36.44 -31.96 -52.17
CA GLY A 810 37.74 -32.59 -51.87
C GLY A 810 38.20 -32.35 -50.43
N LEU A 811 37.93 -31.16 -49.87
CA LEU A 811 38.04 -30.90 -48.43
C LEU A 811 37.07 -31.76 -47.62
N ALA A 812 35.87 -31.99 -48.15
CA ALA A 812 34.87 -32.83 -47.48
C ALA A 812 35.19 -34.34 -47.55
N ALA A 813 36.00 -34.75 -48.52
CA ALA A 813 36.46 -36.13 -48.65
C ALA A 813 37.69 -36.45 -47.77
N SER A 814 38.35 -35.43 -47.20
CA SER A 814 39.59 -35.54 -46.40
C SER A 814 39.38 -35.41 -44.88
N PHE A 815 38.14 -35.56 -44.40
CA PHE A 815 37.74 -35.45 -42.98
C PHE A 815 38.23 -36.61 -42.08
N THR A 816 39.54 -36.79 -41.93
CA THR A 816 40.13 -37.69 -40.93
C THR A 816 40.97 -36.98 -39.86
N ASP A 817 41.41 -35.72 -40.06
CA ASP A 817 42.25 -35.02 -39.09
C ASP A 817 41.75 -33.62 -38.71
N THR A 818 41.60 -33.40 -37.41
CA THR A 818 40.99 -32.24 -36.74
C THR A 818 41.77 -30.92 -36.80
N TYR A 819 43.00 -30.89 -37.36
CA TYR A 819 43.89 -29.73 -37.26
C TYR A 819 43.78 -28.73 -38.43
N ASP A 820 43.30 -29.13 -39.61
CA ASP A 820 43.23 -28.24 -40.79
C ASP A 820 41.96 -27.37 -40.86
N LEU A 821 40.89 -27.72 -40.12
CA LEU A 821 39.62 -26.98 -40.17
C LEU A 821 39.76 -25.56 -39.58
N ASN A 822 40.52 -25.40 -38.49
CA ASN A 822 40.73 -24.10 -37.84
C ASN A 822 41.57 -23.15 -38.72
N GLN A 823 42.60 -23.65 -39.42
CA GLN A 823 43.45 -22.87 -40.34
C GLN A 823 42.67 -22.35 -41.56
N ILE A 824 41.74 -23.16 -42.08
CA ILE A 824 40.92 -22.79 -43.25
C ILE A 824 39.77 -21.85 -42.87
N CYS A 825 39.19 -22.01 -41.68
CA CYS A 825 38.27 -21.02 -41.09
C CYS A 825 38.93 -19.64 -40.89
N ILE A 826 40.24 -19.60 -40.58
CA ILE A 826 41.03 -18.37 -40.42
C ILE A 826 41.26 -17.63 -41.76
N MET A 827 41.50 -18.36 -42.86
CA MET A 827 41.76 -17.76 -44.18
C MET A 827 40.49 -17.28 -44.92
N LEU A 828 39.30 -17.75 -44.54
CA LEU A 828 38.03 -17.45 -45.21
C LEU A 828 37.21 -16.32 -44.53
N CYS A 829 37.75 -15.63 -43.52
CA CYS A 829 37.03 -14.68 -42.66
C CYS A 829 36.64 -13.33 -43.31
N ALA A 830 35.39 -13.18 -43.78
CA ALA A 830 34.72 -11.88 -43.91
C ALA A 830 33.18 -12.00 -44.04
N ASP A 831 32.35 -11.29 -43.26
CA ASP A 831 30.89 -11.13 -43.53
C ASP A 831 30.65 -10.68 -44.99
N HIS A 832 29.46 -10.91 -45.59
CA HIS A 832 29.09 -10.58 -46.99
C HIS A 832 29.08 -9.06 -47.31
N GLY A 833 29.75 -8.27 -46.49
CA GLY A 833 29.99 -6.86 -46.63
C GLY A 833 28.82 -6.01 -46.13
N PRO A 834 29.06 -4.71 -45.90
CA PRO A 834 28.07 -3.78 -45.36
C PRO A 834 26.89 -3.49 -46.31
N CYS A 835 26.95 -3.99 -47.55
CA CYS A 835 26.01 -3.65 -48.62
C CYS A 835 24.78 -4.57 -48.67
N VAL A 836 24.81 -5.72 -47.98
CA VAL A 836 23.63 -6.59 -47.92
C VAL A 836 22.56 -6.01 -47.01
N SER A 837 21.28 -6.29 -47.29
CA SER A 837 20.15 -5.66 -46.60
C SER A 837 20.24 -5.74 -45.07
N GLY A 838 20.61 -6.89 -44.51
CA GLY A 838 20.74 -7.06 -43.06
C GLY A 838 21.85 -6.22 -42.47
N ALA A 839 23.03 -6.24 -43.08
CA ALA A 839 24.17 -5.44 -42.68
C ALA A 839 23.87 -3.94 -42.74
N HIS A 840 23.31 -3.48 -43.86
CA HIS A 840 22.96 -2.07 -44.06
C HIS A 840 21.96 -1.58 -43.00
N ASN A 841 20.89 -2.33 -42.75
CA ASN A 841 19.91 -1.96 -41.72
C ASN A 841 20.53 -1.92 -40.32
N THR A 842 21.38 -2.89 -39.98
CA THR A 842 22.12 -2.89 -38.72
C THR A 842 23.03 -1.67 -38.59
N ILE A 843 23.76 -1.31 -39.65
CA ILE A 843 24.64 -0.12 -39.69
C ILE A 843 23.83 1.16 -39.49
N VAL A 844 22.76 1.34 -40.26
CA VAL A 844 21.90 2.54 -40.17
C VAL A 844 21.31 2.69 -38.77
N THR A 845 20.86 1.58 -38.18
CA THR A 845 20.27 1.56 -36.82
C THR A 845 21.32 1.83 -35.73
N ALA A 846 22.53 1.29 -35.88
CA ALA A 846 23.64 1.57 -34.98
C ALA A 846 24.08 3.04 -35.06
N ARG A 847 24.16 3.61 -36.28
CA ARG A 847 24.44 5.03 -36.53
C ARG A 847 23.34 5.96 -35.99
N ALA A 848 22.12 5.45 -35.82
CA ALA A 848 21.03 6.16 -35.14
C ALA A 848 21.13 6.13 -33.60
N GLY A 849 22.23 5.62 -33.04
CA GLY A 849 22.48 5.62 -31.59
C GLY A 849 21.74 4.53 -30.82
N LYS A 850 21.22 3.51 -31.51
CA LYS A 850 20.47 2.42 -30.87
C LYS A 850 21.41 1.40 -30.20
N ASP A 851 20.85 0.63 -29.26
CA ASP A 851 21.58 -0.44 -28.56
C ASP A 851 21.89 -1.63 -29.50
N LEU A 852 22.69 -2.58 -28.99
CA LEU A 852 23.13 -3.75 -29.76
C LEU A 852 21.95 -4.60 -30.24
N VAL A 853 20.97 -4.86 -29.36
CA VAL A 853 19.84 -5.73 -29.66
C VAL A 853 18.96 -5.08 -30.72
N SER A 854 18.63 -3.80 -30.54
CA SER A 854 17.86 -3.04 -31.54
C SER A 854 18.53 -3.03 -32.91
N SER A 855 19.85 -2.84 -32.96
CA SER A 855 20.61 -2.78 -34.22
C SER A 855 20.70 -4.14 -34.90
N LEU A 856 20.93 -5.21 -34.13
CA LEU A 856 20.92 -6.58 -34.61
C LEU A 856 19.55 -6.96 -35.18
N VAL A 857 18.47 -6.77 -34.40
CA VAL A 857 17.10 -7.14 -34.79
C VAL A 857 16.68 -6.40 -36.06
N SER A 858 17.04 -5.12 -36.21
CA SER A 858 16.77 -4.35 -37.43
C SER A 858 17.37 -4.98 -38.69
N GLY A 859 18.57 -5.57 -38.58
CA GLY A 859 19.19 -6.34 -39.67
C GLY A 859 18.57 -7.72 -39.85
N LEU A 860 18.32 -8.46 -38.76
CA LEU A 860 17.71 -9.79 -38.81
C LEU A 860 16.30 -9.78 -39.43
N LEU A 861 15.51 -8.72 -39.21
CA LEU A 861 14.19 -8.55 -39.81
C LEU A 861 14.20 -8.41 -41.34
N THR A 862 15.38 -8.24 -41.96
CA THR A 862 15.52 -8.28 -43.42
C THR A 862 15.67 -9.70 -43.96
N ILE A 863 15.97 -10.68 -43.10
CA ILE A 863 16.18 -12.07 -43.49
C ILE A 863 14.83 -12.72 -43.78
N GLY A 864 14.71 -13.32 -44.96
CA GLY A 864 13.48 -13.89 -45.49
C GLY A 864 13.65 -14.28 -46.96
N PRO A 865 12.57 -14.32 -47.77
CA PRO A 865 12.60 -14.94 -49.10
C PRO A 865 13.55 -14.27 -50.10
N ARG A 866 13.89 -12.98 -49.90
CA ARG A 866 14.80 -12.25 -50.79
C ARG A 866 16.24 -12.15 -50.27
N PHE A 867 16.46 -12.37 -48.97
CA PHE A 867 17.77 -12.28 -48.32
C PHE A 867 17.88 -13.40 -47.29
N GLY A 868 18.73 -14.41 -47.54
CA GLY A 868 18.94 -15.55 -46.64
C GLY A 868 18.04 -16.77 -46.83
N GLY A 869 16.82 -16.61 -47.38
CA GLY A 869 15.88 -17.72 -47.60
C GLY A 869 16.25 -18.71 -48.72
N ALA A 870 17.34 -18.43 -49.47
CA ALA A 870 17.75 -19.26 -50.60
C ALA A 870 18.20 -20.68 -50.21
N ILE A 871 18.75 -20.86 -49.00
CA ILE A 871 19.17 -22.17 -48.47
C ILE A 871 17.96 -23.10 -48.30
N ASP A 872 16.93 -22.54 -47.67
CA ASP A 872 15.69 -23.22 -47.34
C ASP A 872 14.87 -23.51 -48.60
N ASP A 873 14.80 -22.55 -49.54
CA ASP A 873 14.20 -22.78 -50.87
C ASP A 873 14.93 -23.87 -51.65
N ALA A 874 16.26 -23.83 -51.73
CA ALA A 874 17.02 -24.87 -52.41
C ALA A 874 16.69 -26.25 -51.80
N SER A 875 16.75 -26.40 -50.47
CA SER A 875 16.42 -27.67 -49.81
C SER A 875 15.03 -28.19 -50.20
N ARG A 876 14.00 -27.33 -50.24
CA ARG A 876 12.64 -27.71 -50.65
C ARG A 876 12.57 -28.19 -52.09
N TYR A 877 13.09 -27.40 -53.04
CA TYR A 877 12.97 -27.72 -54.46
C TYR A 877 13.81 -28.94 -54.86
N PHE A 878 15.01 -29.12 -54.29
CA PHE A 878 15.83 -30.30 -54.53
C PHE A 878 15.22 -31.56 -53.93
N LYS A 879 14.70 -31.49 -52.70
CA LYS A 879 13.98 -32.60 -52.06
C LYS A 879 12.75 -33.01 -52.87
N ASP A 880 11.90 -32.05 -53.26
CA ASP A 880 10.68 -32.33 -54.02
C ASP A 880 10.97 -33.00 -55.37
N ALA A 881 12.03 -32.57 -56.07
CA ALA A 881 12.44 -33.17 -57.31
C ALA A 881 12.97 -34.61 -57.11
N TYR A 882 13.79 -34.82 -56.07
CA TYR A 882 14.34 -36.12 -55.72
C TYR A 882 13.24 -37.12 -55.31
N ASP A 883 12.33 -36.71 -54.44
CA ASP A 883 11.23 -37.56 -53.95
C ASP A 883 10.26 -37.96 -55.07
N LYS A 884 10.11 -37.11 -56.10
CA LYS A 884 9.32 -37.40 -57.31
C LYS A 884 10.06 -38.24 -58.34
N GLY A 885 11.33 -38.56 -58.11
CA GLY A 885 12.17 -39.32 -59.04
C GLY A 885 12.44 -38.59 -60.35
N LEU A 886 12.40 -37.25 -60.37
CA LEU A 886 12.67 -36.47 -61.57
C LEU A 886 14.15 -36.55 -61.93
N THR A 887 14.45 -36.72 -63.22
CA THR A 887 15.82 -36.52 -63.71
C THR A 887 16.22 -35.04 -63.62
N PRO A 888 17.53 -34.72 -63.50
CA PRO A 888 17.99 -33.32 -63.49
C PRO A 888 17.50 -32.50 -64.69
N TYR A 889 17.37 -33.12 -65.86
CA TYR A 889 16.82 -32.50 -67.06
C TYR A 889 15.33 -32.12 -66.88
N GLU A 890 14.50 -33.06 -66.42
CA GLU A 890 13.07 -32.85 -66.20
C GLU A 890 12.79 -31.80 -65.12
N PHE A 891 13.60 -31.78 -64.06
CA PHE A 891 13.52 -30.77 -63.02
C PHE A 891 13.79 -29.36 -63.56
N VAL A 892 14.90 -29.17 -64.28
CA VAL A 892 15.31 -27.86 -64.81
C VAL A 892 14.33 -27.34 -65.88
N GLU A 893 13.91 -28.18 -66.82
CA GLU A 893 12.92 -27.77 -67.83
C GLU A 893 11.52 -27.56 -67.21
N GLY A 894 11.16 -28.35 -66.19
CA GLY A 894 9.93 -28.16 -65.42
C GLY A 894 9.88 -26.81 -64.70
N MET A 895 10.99 -26.38 -64.11
CA MET A 895 11.12 -25.07 -63.46
C MET A 895 11.07 -23.92 -64.48
N LYS A 896 11.76 -24.07 -65.62
CA LYS A 896 11.71 -23.13 -66.75
C LYS A 896 10.29 -22.96 -67.29
N LYS A 897 9.54 -24.05 -67.45
CA LYS A 897 8.14 -24.03 -67.91
C LYS A 897 7.22 -23.28 -66.93
N LYS A 898 7.52 -23.32 -65.64
CA LYS A 898 6.81 -22.57 -64.59
C LYS A 898 7.26 -21.11 -64.48
N GLY A 899 8.27 -20.68 -65.24
CA GLY A 899 8.86 -19.34 -65.12
C GLY A 899 9.64 -19.13 -63.82
N ILE A 900 9.97 -20.21 -63.10
CA ILE A 900 10.68 -20.15 -61.83
C ILE A 900 12.15 -20.46 -62.09
N ARG A 901 13.05 -19.59 -61.63
CA ARG A 901 14.49 -19.89 -61.65
C ARG A 901 14.75 -20.96 -60.58
N VAL A 902 15.52 -21.99 -60.93
CA VAL A 902 15.97 -22.97 -59.93
C VAL A 902 16.71 -22.21 -58.82
N PRO A 903 16.33 -22.36 -57.53
CA PRO A 903 16.96 -21.63 -56.44
C PRO A 903 18.44 -21.96 -56.39
N ARG A 904 19.20 -20.97 -56.87
CA ARG A 904 20.65 -20.83 -56.85
C ARG A 904 21.49 -22.09 -57.10
N ILE A 905 21.02 -22.97 -57.98
CA ILE A 905 21.88 -24.00 -58.53
C ILE A 905 21.49 -24.35 -59.96
N GLY A 906 22.51 -24.51 -60.80
CA GLY A 906 22.49 -25.48 -61.88
C GLY A 906 23.18 -26.81 -61.50
N HIS A 907 22.41 -27.81 -61.01
CA HIS A 907 22.94 -29.05 -60.36
C HIS A 907 22.80 -30.27 -61.25
N SER A 908 22.65 -30.06 -62.54
CA SER A 908 23.48 -30.87 -63.40
C SER A 908 24.52 -29.88 -63.85
N GLU A 909 25.64 -29.78 -63.12
CA GLU A 909 26.76 -28.93 -63.56
C GLU A 909 27.03 -29.21 -65.04
N THR A 910 26.92 -30.47 -65.47
CA THR A 910 26.95 -30.87 -66.88
C THR A 910 25.90 -30.16 -67.77
N TYR A 911 24.61 -30.13 -67.39
CA TYR A 911 23.53 -29.59 -68.21
C TYR A 911 23.36 -28.07 -68.10
N THR A 912 23.51 -27.48 -66.92
CA THR A 912 23.35 -26.03 -66.73
C THR A 912 24.61 -25.27 -67.12
N LEU A 913 25.82 -25.81 -66.91
CA LEU A 913 27.03 -25.22 -67.46
C LEU A 913 27.07 -25.34 -68.99
N SER A 914 26.42 -26.36 -69.59
CA SER A 914 26.22 -26.38 -71.05
C SER A 914 25.33 -25.24 -71.57
N LYS A 915 24.57 -24.57 -70.69
CA LYS A 915 23.75 -23.40 -71.06
C LYS A 915 24.49 -22.08 -70.80
N ALA A 916 25.14 -21.95 -69.66
CA ALA A 916 26.01 -20.81 -69.36
C ALA A 916 26.98 -21.12 -68.22
N ASN A 917 28.23 -20.66 -68.36
CA ASN A 917 29.32 -20.93 -67.41
C ASN A 917 29.08 -20.37 -65.99
N ASN A 918 28.18 -19.39 -65.84
CA ASN A 918 27.86 -18.75 -64.56
C ASN A 918 26.69 -19.42 -63.80
N LEU A 919 26.13 -20.51 -64.32
CA LEU A 919 25.03 -21.26 -63.68
C LEU A 919 25.56 -22.42 -62.82
N VAL A 920 26.51 -22.11 -61.94
CA VAL A 920 27.10 -23.03 -60.96
C VAL A 920 26.17 -23.26 -59.76
N LEU A 921 26.36 -24.40 -59.10
CA LEU A 921 25.87 -24.65 -57.74
C LEU A 921 26.48 -23.62 -56.79
N ASN A 922 25.66 -22.78 -56.18
CA ASN A 922 26.15 -21.82 -55.20
C ASN A 922 26.19 -22.39 -53.78
N ILE A 923 26.83 -21.67 -52.85
CA ILE A 923 26.91 -22.10 -51.46
C ILE A 923 25.52 -22.24 -50.80
N ASP A 924 24.61 -21.32 -51.18
CA ASP A 924 23.16 -21.36 -51.01
C ASP A 924 22.57 -22.78 -50.97
N GLY A 925 22.59 -23.37 -52.16
CA GLY A 925 22.02 -24.67 -52.41
C GLY A 925 22.91 -25.85 -52.02
N ALA A 926 24.23 -25.65 -51.92
CA ALA A 926 25.13 -26.68 -51.39
C ALA A 926 24.80 -26.99 -49.93
N ILE A 927 24.66 -25.97 -49.09
CA ILE A 927 24.30 -26.12 -47.68
C ILE A 927 22.92 -26.77 -47.55
N GLY A 928 21.95 -26.28 -48.33
CA GLY A 928 20.58 -26.81 -48.29
C GLY A 928 20.48 -28.29 -48.69
N SER A 929 21.21 -28.72 -49.73
CA SER A 929 21.21 -30.12 -50.19
C SER A 929 22.01 -31.05 -49.27
N LEU A 930 23.23 -30.66 -48.88
CA LEU A 930 24.09 -31.44 -47.99
C LEU A 930 23.49 -31.61 -46.59
N PHE A 931 22.73 -30.63 -46.10
CA PHE A 931 22.02 -30.77 -44.83
C PHE A 931 20.92 -31.84 -44.89
N LEU A 932 20.23 -31.99 -46.03
CA LEU A 932 19.26 -33.07 -46.23
C LEU A 932 19.95 -34.44 -46.27
N ASP A 933 21.08 -34.54 -46.97
CA ASP A 933 21.90 -35.74 -47.01
C ASP A 933 22.45 -36.11 -45.63
N LEU A 934 22.80 -35.11 -44.81
CA LEU A 934 23.22 -35.31 -43.43
C LEU A 934 22.08 -35.88 -42.57
N LEU A 935 20.87 -35.31 -42.65
CA LEU A 935 19.73 -35.80 -41.89
C LEU A 935 19.37 -37.24 -42.32
N ALA A 936 19.31 -37.51 -43.62
CA ALA A 936 19.02 -38.84 -44.15
C ALA A 936 20.15 -39.85 -43.82
N GLY A 937 21.41 -39.42 -43.98
CA GLY A 937 22.61 -40.22 -43.75
C GLY A 937 22.87 -40.56 -42.28
N SER A 938 22.41 -39.70 -41.35
CA SER A 938 22.47 -39.97 -39.91
C SER A 938 21.66 -41.20 -39.48
N ARG A 939 20.65 -41.59 -40.27
CA ARG A 939 19.66 -42.63 -39.94
C ARG A 939 18.91 -42.40 -38.62
N MET A 940 18.99 -41.19 -38.07
CA MET A 940 18.27 -40.84 -36.85
C MET A 940 16.87 -40.30 -37.15
N PHE A 941 16.64 -39.78 -38.36
CA PHE A 941 15.38 -39.16 -38.78
C PHE A 941 14.59 -40.01 -39.78
N THR A 942 13.28 -40.02 -39.61
CA THR A 942 12.34 -40.57 -40.60
C THR A 942 12.06 -39.58 -41.72
N LYS A 943 11.58 -40.03 -42.89
CA LYS A 943 11.21 -39.13 -43.99
C LYS A 943 10.20 -38.04 -43.57
N PRO A 944 9.13 -38.35 -42.80
CA PRO A 944 8.22 -37.32 -42.28
C PRO A 944 8.89 -36.31 -41.36
N GLU A 945 9.81 -36.75 -40.47
CA GLU A 945 10.55 -35.82 -39.59
C GLU A 945 11.45 -34.87 -40.41
N ILE A 946 12.10 -35.37 -41.46
CA ILE A 946 12.91 -34.53 -42.36
C ILE A 946 12.03 -33.53 -43.11
N GLU A 947 10.86 -33.95 -43.57
CA GLU A 947 9.88 -33.06 -44.20
C GLU A 947 9.38 -31.98 -43.24
N GLU A 948 9.13 -32.33 -41.97
CA GLU A 948 8.76 -31.38 -40.92
C GLU A 948 9.90 -30.38 -40.66
N ILE A 949 11.15 -30.84 -40.50
CA ILE A 949 12.33 -29.99 -40.26
C ILE A 949 12.52 -28.95 -41.39
N VAL A 950 12.30 -29.35 -42.63
CA VAL A 950 12.34 -28.46 -43.80
C VAL A 950 11.12 -27.55 -43.83
N GLY A 951 9.93 -28.07 -43.54
CA GLY A 951 8.67 -27.33 -43.56
C GLY A 951 8.62 -26.19 -42.53
N ILE A 952 9.19 -26.40 -41.35
CA ILE A 952 9.27 -25.40 -40.28
C ILE A 952 10.48 -24.45 -40.44
N GLY A 953 11.35 -24.68 -41.42
CA GLY A 953 12.39 -23.73 -41.84
C GLY A 953 13.65 -23.72 -40.98
N TYR A 954 14.14 -24.87 -40.51
CA TYR A 954 15.35 -24.94 -39.66
C TYR A 954 16.59 -24.34 -40.31
N LEU A 955 16.70 -24.46 -41.63
CA LEU A 955 17.80 -23.89 -42.40
C LEU A 955 17.80 -22.35 -42.39
N ASN A 956 16.64 -21.72 -42.30
CA ASN A 956 16.57 -20.27 -42.04
C ASN A 956 17.11 -19.94 -40.65
N GLY A 957 16.83 -20.77 -39.65
CA GLY A 957 17.38 -20.65 -38.30
C GLY A 957 18.91 -20.74 -38.27
N LEU A 958 19.48 -21.67 -39.04
CA LEU A 958 20.94 -21.82 -39.17
C LEU A 958 21.57 -20.57 -39.81
N PHE A 959 20.96 -20.04 -40.86
CA PHE A 959 21.40 -18.79 -41.49
C PHE A 959 21.27 -17.58 -40.57
N LEU A 960 20.16 -17.48 -39.82
CA LEU A 960 19.92 -16.42 -38.83
C LEU A 960 20.99 -16.44 -37.73
N LEU A 961 21.28 -17.62 -37.18
CA LEU A 961 22.31 -17.79 -36.15
C LEU A 961 23.68 -17.36 -36.66
N ALA A 962 24.07 -17.83 -37.84
CA ALA A 962 25.33 -17.48 -38.46
C ALA A 962 25.43 -15.98 -38.79
N ARG A 963 24.40 -15.41 -39.43
CA ARG A 963 24.39 -14.00 -39.82
C ARG A 963 24.41 -13.06 -38.61
N SER A 964 23.81 -13.47 -37.49
CA SER A 964 23.87 -12.72 -36.24
C SER A 964 25.32 -12.46 -35.80
N ILE A 965 26.24 -13.39 -36.03
CA ILE A 965 27.66 -13.23 -35.69
C ILE A 965 28.28 -12.07 -36.48
N GLY A 966 28.04 -11.99 -37.80
CA GLY A 966 28.53 -10.90 -38.65
C GLY A 966 27.90 -9.53 -38.33
N LEU A 967 26.60 -9.50 -38.02
CA LEU A 967 25.89 -8.27 -37.65
C LEU A 967 26.31 -7.72 -36.28
N ILE A 968 26.62 -8.61 -35.32
CA ILE A 968 27.11 -8.26 -33.98
C ILE A 968 28.58 -7.87 -34.01
N GLY A 969 29.42 -8.63 -34.72
CA GLY A 969 30.86 -8.83 -34.45
C GLY A 969 31.71 -7.58 -34.15
N GLY A 970 32.76 -7.80 -33.36
CA GLY A 970 33.82 -6.83 -33.08
C GLY A 970 35.07 -7.57 -32.63
N GLY A 971 36.11 -7.57 -33.45
CA GLY A 971 37.46 -7.96 -33.05
C GLY A 971 38.34 -6.72 -32.86
N SER A 972 38.99 -6.59 -31.70
CA SER A 972 40.13 -5.68 -31.50
C SER A 972 41.22 -6.38 -30.70
N ARG A 973 42.49 -6.04 -30.99
CA ARG A 973 43.68 -6.50 -30.27
C ARG A 973 43.78 -5.98 -28.83
N ASP A 974 43.10 -4.88 -28.50
CA ASP A 974 43.15 -4.30 -27.15
C ASP A 974 41.95 -4.72 -26.30
N PRO A 975 42.16 -5.26 -25.08
CA PRO A 975 41.07 -5.42 -24.12
C PRO A 975 40.52 -4.03 -23.77
N PRO A 976 39.20 -3.83 -23.77
CA PRO A 976 38.64 -2.53 -23.41
C PRO A 976 39.06 -2.18 -21.98
N ALA A 977 39.77 -1.07 -21.84
CA ALA A 977 40.02 -0.47 -20.54
C ALA A 977 38.68 -0.22 -19.84
N ARG A 978 38.40 -1.05 -18.82
CA ARG A 978 37.31 -0.93 -17.83
C ARG A 978 36.00 -0.30 -18.37
N MET A 979 35.16 -1.10 -19.01
CA MET A 979 33.72 -0.87 -18.94
C MET A 979 33.22 -1.42 -17.60
N SER A 980 32.97 -0.52 -16.65
CA SER A 980 32.39 -0.83 -15.34
C SER A 980 30.90 -1.12 -15.49
N GLY A 981 30.54 -2.39 -15.56
CA GLY A 981 29.14 -2.85 -15.51
C GLY A 981 29.13 -4.37 -15.38
N ARG A 982 28.57 -4.88 -14.28
CA ARG A 982 28.36 -6.32 -14.10
C ARG A 982 27.12 -6.70 -14.90
N ASP A 983 27.30 -7.02 -16.16
CA ASP A 983 26.42 -7.88 -16.97
C ASP A 983 27.08 -8.01 -18.34
N HIS A 984 26.89 -9.15 -19.02
CA HIS A 984 27.47 -9.49 -20.34
C HIS A 984 28.81 -10.26 -20.30
N ARG A 985 28.78 -11.51 -19.79
CA ARG A 985 29.81 -12.52 -20.04
C ARG A 985 29.22 -13.80 -20.68
N VAL A 986 28.57 -13.70 -21.84
CA VAL A 986 28.08 -14.93 -22.51
C VAL A 986 28.28 -14.99 -24.05
N PRO A 987 28.41 -13.90 -24.85
CA PRO A 987 28.72 -14.06 -26.28
C PRO A 987 30.21 -14.01 -26.62
N LEU A 988 31.09 -13.81 -25.63
CA LEU A 988 32.51 -13.55 -25.87
C LEU A 988 33.36 -14.82 -26.05
N GLN A 989 32.88 -16.00 -25.71
CA GLN A 989 33.73 -17.21 -25.69
C GLN A 989 33.93 -17.82 -27.08
N ILE A 990 32.94 -17.74 -27.98
CA ILE A 990 33.11 -18.17 -29.38
C ILE A 990 34.01 -17.18 -30.13
N CYS A 991 33.78 -15.87 -29.97
CA CYS A 991 34.67 -14.85 -30.53
C CYS A 991 36.08 -14.89 -29.92
N ALA A 992 36.21 -15.19 -28.61
CA ALA A 992 37.51 -15.29 -27.96
C ALA A 992 38.27 -16.55 -28.40
N SER A 993 37.62 -17.72 -28.54
CA SER A 993 38.30 -18.91 -29.05
C SER A 993 38.78 -18.74 -30.50
N ILE A 994 38.00 -18.03 -31.32
CA ILE A 994 38.39 -17.67 -32.70
C ILE A 994 39.52 -16.62 -32.69
N CYS A 995 39.49 -15.64 -31.79
CA CYS A 995 40.55 -14.63 -31.65
C CYS A 995 41.85 -15.16 -31.00
N TYR A 996 41.78 -16.11 -30.08
CA TYR A 996 42.93 -16.64 -29.34
C TYR A 996 43.78 -17.58 -30.19
N ILE A 997 43.17 -18.30 -31.13
CA ILE A 997 43.87 -19.13 -32.11
C ILE A 997 44.59 -18.24 -33.15
N ASN A 998 44.01 -17.07 -33.50
CA ASN A 998 44.59 -16.12 -34.46
C ASN A 998 45.88 -15.43 -34.00
N ALA A 999 46.07 -15.21 -32.70
CA ALA A 999 47.26 -14.52 -32.18
C ALA A 999 48.57 -15.34 -32.35
N ALA A 1000 48.47 -16.65 -32.61
CA ALA A 1000 49.61 -17.56 -32.65
C ALA A 1000 50.23 -17.75 -34.05
N SER A 1001 49.55 -17.36 -35.14
CA SER A 1001 49.91 -17.79 -36.50
C SER A 1001 50.36 -16.67 -37.47
N ASP A 1002 49.94 -15.41 -37.33
CA ASP A 1002 50.49 -14.26 -38.08
C ASP A 1002 50.14 -12.91 -37.42
N PRO A 1003 51.12 -12.10 -36.97
CA PRO A 1003 50.86 -10.81 -36.31
C PRO A 1003 50.41 -9.67 -37.23
N THR A 1004 50.24 -9.89 -38.54
CA THR A 1004 49.93 -8.83 -39.53
C THR A 1004 48.49 -8.84 -40.09
N ILE A 1005 47.68 -9.85 -39.75
CA ILE A 1005 46.33 -10.05 -40.31
C ILE A 1005 45.26 -9.53 -39.31
N ASP A 1006 44.64 -8.37 -39.61
CA ASP A 1006 43.52 -7.80 -38.86
C ASP A 1006 42.18 -8.10 -39.58
N PHE A 1007 41.48 -9.17 -39.21
CA PHE A 1007 40.17 -9.49 -39.79
C PHE A 1007 39.16 -9.93 -38.72
N CYS A 1008 38.22 -9.03 -38.37
CA CYS A 1008 36.86 -9.29 -37.87
C CYS A 1008 36.15 -7.96 -37.54
N PHE A 1009 35.48 -7.33 -38.51
CA PHE A 1009 34.72 -6.09 -38.30
C PHE A 1009 33.23 -6.35 -38.46
N GLY A 1010 32.50 -6.54 -37.36
CA GLY A 1010 31.05 -6.65 -37.41
C GLY A 1010 30.36 -5.29 -37.26
N HIS A 1011 29.17 -5.23 -37.83
CA HIS A 1011 28.57 -3.97 -38.23
C HIS A 1011 28.14 -3.07 -37.06
N THR A 1012 27.57 -3.61 -35.99
CA THR A 1012 27.11 -2.77 -34.88
C THR A 1012 28.26 -2.15 -34.08
N PHE A 1013 29.24 -2.96 -33.67
CA PHE A 1013 30.37 -2.47 -32.88
C PHE A 1013 31.29 -1.58 -33.71
N ASP A 1014 31.45 -1.85 -35.00
CA ASP A 1014 32.27 -1.00 -35.88
C ASP A 1014 31.71 0.43 -35.96
N GLN A 1015 30.39 0.60 -36.16
CA GLN A 1015 29.80 1.95 -36.20
C GLN A 1015 29.95 2.70 -34.86
N LYS A 1016 29.84 1.99 -33.73
CA LYS A 1016 30.04 2.57 -32.39
C LYS A 1016 31.50 2.95 -32.14
N ARG A 1017 32.43 2.07 -32.51
CA ARG A 1017 33.88 2.29 -32.42
C ARG A 1017 34.32 3.47 -33.28
N LEU A 1018 33.87 3.50 -34.52
CA LEU A 1018 34.15 4.57 -35.49
C LEU A 1018 33.38 5.87 -35.21
N LYS A 1019 32.50 5.89 -34.19
CA LYS A 1019 31.68 7.06 -33.82
C LYS A 1019 30.94 7.66 -35.03
N GLN A 1020 30.40 6.79 -35.89
CA GLN A 1020 29.78 7.20 -37.15
C GLN A 1020 28.51 8.03 -36.88
N PRO A 1021 28.33 9.18 -37.57
CA PRO A 1021 27.18 10.05 -37.36
C PRO A 1021 25.90 9.42 -37.92
N LEU A 1022 24.73 9.95 -37.54
CA LEU A 1022 23.44 9.54 -38.06
C LEU A 1022 23.45 9.48 -39.60
N TYR A 1023 22.97 8.37 -40.17
CA TYR A 1023 22.84 8.21 -41.61
C TYR A 1023 21.54 8.85 -42.11
N ARG A 1024 21.64 9.60 -43.21
CA ARG A 1024 20.49 10.10 -43.99
C ARG A 1024 20.73 9.74 -45.44
N HIS A 1025 19.75 9.09 -46.08
CA HIS A 1025 19.89 8.68 -47.47
C HIS A 1025 19.98 9.91 -48.39
N PRO A 1026 20.93 9.94 -49.34
CA PRO A 1026 21.08 11.07 -50.26
C PRO A 1026 19.81 11.30 -51.08
N TRP A 1027 19.51 12.56 -51.40
CA TRP A 1027 18.28 12.90 -52.12
C TRP A 1027 18.36 12.56 -53.62
N GLU A 1028 19.57 12.58 -54.17
CA GLU A 1028 19.90 12.23 -55.55
C GLU A 1028 19.66 10.74 -55.86
N ASP A 1029 19.68 9.87 -54.86
CA ASP A 1029 19.40 8.43 -54.98
C ASP A 1029 17.90 8.09 -54.90
N VAL A 1030 17.04 9.09 -54.67
CA VAL A 1030 15.58 8.90 -54.54
C VAL A 1030 14.84 9.53 -55.70
N LEU A 1031 14.14 8.70 -56.48
CA LEU A 1031 13.24 9.19 -57.52
C LEU A 1031 11.93 9.70 -56.90
N TYR A 1032 11.81 11.02 -56.73
CA TYR A 1032 10.57 11.68 -56.31
C TYR A 1032 9.61 11.87 -57.49
N THR A 1033 8.70 10.92 -57.71
CA THR A 1033 7.62 11.06 -58.70
C THR A 1033 6.48 11.89 -58.12
N LYS A 1034 6.03 12.91 -58.86
CA LYS A 1034 4.84 13.70 -58.50
C LYS A 1034 3.54 12.92 -58.66
#